data_AF-A0A523BJ99-F1
#
_entry.id   AF-A0A523BJ99-F1
#
_cell.length_a   1.000
_cell.length_b   1.000
_cell.length_c   1.000
_cell.angle_alpha   90.00
_cell.angle_beta   90.00
_cell.angle_gamma   90.00
#
_symmetry.space_group_name_H-M   'P 1'
#
loop_
_entity.id
_entity.type
_entity.pdbx_description
1 polymer ?
#
loop_
_entity_poly.entity_id
_entity_poly.type
_entity_poly.pdbx_seq_one_letter_code
_entity_poly.pdbx_strand_id
1 'polypeptide(L)'
;GIPAASKKAITVGASTKRDEIAWFSSRGSTRDFRIKPDVVAPGYEIWAALARGSMIEKWAMNGWIPAIDVDGDGVYDYVQLSGTSMATPHVSGIAALLLQARATLFKQLPSSVAPTVAKDILISTSKDLGYDVYTQGGGRVNALAAVSTELIPDPATVSLGRVAKSATYSFVVTFHNIGSNSITISLTPKLYSIWYNYDATNNVKLNSTTLQIPASGSKAVEITVNTTLPAGFYSGVLETNYTVKGSYVHTIFGFAILNKIDVTFIGLDGSPLANVFVGAFKANATYQEYESRYPIRWAWNFTDTNGKTSFYTLDGIYYIAGADGEKSSYASAYATYKGYVNKDIAVTLDLRPAHKISYVPPAPNQVVAWLSSGIWYTYQNSTNWPFYQYSRGLFSAVYYPASTDIYITSTDLVFNSYYQHYDKSYMNVPDPSVLNAPELYSISFATKGVYENKTVSYSKSELARVVKDYKVALTPPIAALFWRDVDGWYSYGYDWHFWAPSMHFTITAPKRLVEYLSPWPQNISLWYPVGYEKKRDQPNVATPYFLYVGWEHYPVAGDYSVATNRHPLAPEISIDVYGSNVATLYAWTDIFQDFHVYKIDSDVIFDWDTLWSDYGILTIKRNGTVIFNGSFYDWKWVNLNNLPLPAKFEFDLYGQSNLGLSSNAFTKIEFEVPVNGSYYTWDPIWCIFVNGLDLNNTHIGGNITGYIITNMNLQQTPSVTSVEYSVDDGATWKLAQINSVAPYNFSFFLSNVPGGSYVSLRINLTNPKMSYTVLRGFYVLPTITLANLPEPFVTNGIVNTMIIVGASNPRGPCNAAHTIDVGAGMYEAFALGKKSKQGMPSILMDWQVANYDGSNVTKIFKQGNIITFGGLGVNLITWYYHSLTYRGVQVLAAYMASDAQGMYIYSTATGSKYRMVNDYGQGKPVTDYAMIVLHYDNMDNRYVLLIAGLSGYSTSEAAKWLSSYPNISGRAVILKMTDNEGDGIIDSIEIVEIIP
;
A
#
# COMPACT_ATOMS: atom_id res chain seq x y z
N GLY A 1 7.92 -10.41 24.70
CA GLY A 1 8.38 -11.69 24.12
C GLY A 1 8.51 -12.77 25.18
N ILE A 2 8.58 -14.04 24.78
CA ILE A 2 8.52 -15.23 25.67
C ILE A 2 9.51 -15.21 26.86
N PRO A 3 10.78 -14.78 26.71
CA PRO A 3 11.72 -14.71 27.84
C PRO A 3 11.25 -13.85 29.02
N ALA A 4 10.43 -12.81 28.74
CA ALA A 4 9.86 -11.95 29.77
C ALA A 4 8.83 -12.66 30.68
N ALA A 5 8.35 -13.86 30.30
CA ALA A 5 7.52 -14.69 31.17
C ALA A 5 8.31 -15.35 32.31
N SER A 6 9.65 -15.32 32.29
CA SER A 6 10.48 -15.80 33.40
C SER A 6 10.24 -15.00 34.69
N LYS A 7 10.04 -15.70 35.82
CA LYS A 7 9.90 -15.07 37.15
C LYS A 7 11.16 -14.26 37.53
N LYS A 8 12.34 -14.80 37.23
CA LYS A 8 13.65 -14.25 37.60
C LYS A 8 14.16 -13.14 36.68
N ALA A 9 13.61 -12.99 35.48
CA ALA A 9 14.00 -11.90 34.59
C ALA A 9 13.54 -10.55 35.15
N ILE A 10 14.41 -9.54 35.03
CA ILE A 10 14.04 -8.12 35.08
C ILE A 10 13.58 -7.75 33.67
N THR A 11 12.39 -7.20 33.55
CA THR A 11 11.71 -6.91 32.29
C THR A 11 11.30 -5.45 32.25
N VAL A 12 11.51 -4.83 31.10
CA VAL A 12 11.56 -3.37 30.98
C VAL A 12 10.55 -2.90 29.94
N GLY A 13 9.59 -2.08 30.37
CA GLY A 13 8.75 -1.29 29.47
C GLY A 13 9.42 0.03 29.09
N ALA A 14 8.91 0.69 28.05
CA ALA A 14 9.44 1.96 27.57
C ALA A 14 8.55 3.13 27.97
N SER A 15 9.17 4.20 28.48
CA SER A 15 8.56 5.52 28.66
C SER A 15 9.15 6.54 27.68
N THR A 16 8.48 7.68 27.54
CA THR A 16 9.07 8.91 27.00
C THR A 16 9.98 9.55 28.05
N LYS A 17 10.71 10.59 27.65
CA LYS A 17 11.50 11.44 28.56
C LYS A 17 10.61 12.32 29.46
N ARG A 18 9.30 12.37 29.20
CA ARG A 18 8.28 13.11 29.97
C ARG A 18 7.49 12.21 30.92
N ASP A 19 7.95 10.98 31.17
CA ASP A 19 7.30 9.99 32.04
C ASP A 19 5.94 9.47 31.54
N GLU A 20 5.64 9.60 30.23
CA GLU A 20 4.48 8.95 29.59
C GLU A 20 4.87 7.53 29.12
N ILE A 21 3.96 6.56 29.14
CA ILE A 21 4.27 5.21 28.64
C ILE A 21 4.25 5.20 27.10
N ALA A 22 5.34 4.73 26.48
CA ALA A 22 5.47 4.68 25.03
C ALA A 22 4.37 3.81 24.40
N TRP A 23 3.82 4.25 23.26
CA TRP A 23 2.64 3.61 22.67
C TRP A 23 2.87 2.14 22.32
N PHE A 24 4.06 1.76 21.86
CA PHE A 24 4.47 0.39 21.51
C PHE A 24 4.91 -0.49 22.69
N SER A 25 5.06 0.05 23.91
CA SER A 25 5.61 -0.73 25.04
C SER A 25 4.77 -1.99 25.27
N SER A 26 5.39 -3.15 25.49
CA SER A 26 4.62 -4.33 25.87
C SER A 26 4.00 -4.12 27.26
N ARG A 27 2.71 -4.41 27.40
CA ARG A 27 1.98 -4.46 28.68
C ARG A 27 1.85 -5.93 29.11
N GLY A 28 1.61 -6.15 30.40
CA GLY A 28 1.22 -7.44 30.93
C GLY A 28 -0.26 -7.78 30.71
N SER A 29 -0.75 -8.87 31.27
CA SER A 29 -0.01 -9.86 32.07
C SER A 29 0.82 -10.83 31.21
N THR A 30 1.55 -11.74 31.87
CA THR A 30 1.95 -13.00 31.21
C THR A 30 0.71 -13.85 30.87
N ARG A 31 0.88 -14.90 30.06
CA ARG A 31 -0.20 -15.87 29.72
C ARG A 31 -0.78 -16.58 30.94
N ASP A 32 -0.01 -16.69 32.02
CA ASP A 32 -0.40 -17.21 33.34
C ASP A 32 -0.69 -16.09 34.37
N PHE A 33 -1.07 -14.90 33.89
CA PHE A 33 -1.64 -13.78 34.67
C PHE A 33 -0.71 -13.12 35.70
N ARG A 34 0.62 -13.25 35.55
CA ARG A 34 1.60 -12.56 36.39
C ARG A 34 1.91 -11.14 35.90
N ILE A 35 2.29 -10.28 36.85
CA ILE A 35 2.67 -8.89 36.61
C ILE A 35 3.95 -8.83 35.77
N LYS A 36 3.87 -8.11 34.66
CA LYS A 36 4.95 -7.68 33.77
C LYS A 36 4.52 -6.38 33.08
N PRO A 37 5.42 -5.45 32.69
CA PRO A 37 6.87 -5.46 32.98
C PRO A 37 7.16 -5.31 34.49
N ASP A 38 8.41 -5.41 34.90
CA ASP A 38 8.80 -5.20 36.31
C ASP A 38 9.05 -3.71 36.60
N VAL A 39 9.63 -2.98 35.63
CA VAL A 39 9.88 -1.52 35.67
C VAL A 39 9.77 -0.92 34.27
N VAL A 40 9.79 0.41 34.16
CA VAL A 40 9.98 1.14 32.89
C VAL A 40 11.21 2.04 32.90
N ALA A 41 11.69 2.40 31.72
CA ALA A 41 12.77 3.37 31.52
C ALA A 41 12.59 4.14 30.20
N PRO A 42 13.25 5.30 30.01
CA PRO A 42 13.22 6.02 28.74
C PRO A 42 13.64 5.15 27.56
N GLY A 43 12.73 4.96 26.61
CA GLY A 43 12.93 4.13 25.42
C GLY A 43 12.30 4.71 24.15
N TYR A 44 11.89 5.98 24.19
CA TYR A 44 11.33 6.70 23.05
C TYR A 44 12.26 7.87 22.68
N GLU A 45 12.59 8.00 21.39
CA GLU A 45 13.49 9.01 20.81
C GLU A 45 14.86 9.04 21.52
N ILE A 46 15.49 7.88 21.71
CA ILE A 46 16.78 7.75 22.37
C ILE A 46 17.89 7.84 21.32
N TRP A 47 18.77 8.84 21.47
CA TRP A 47 20.02 8.94 20.72
C TRP A 47 21.04 7.94 21.27
N ALA A 48 21.63 7.14 20.38
CA ALA A 48 22.68 6.19 20.70
C ALA A 48 23.70 6.09 19.54
N ALA A 49 24.89 5.55 19.81
CA ALA A 49 25.90 5.33 18.78
C ALA A 49 25.39 4.38 17.69
N LEU A 50 25.62 4.75 16.43
CA LEU A 50 25.30 3.97 15.26
C LEU A 50 26.50 3.09 14.86
N ALA A 51 26.23 1.83 14.49
CA ALA A 51 27.25 0.96 13.93
C ALA A 51 27.38 1.23 12.43
N ARG A 52 28.57 1.71 12.00
CA ARG A 52 28.88 1.92 10.58
C ARG A 52 28.74 0.62 9.78
N GLY A 53 28.19 0.69 8.56
CA GLY A 53 27.87 -0.46 7.70
C GLY A 53 26.61 -1.27 8.08
N SER A 54 25.87 -0.89 9.12
CA SER A 54 24.69 -1.63 9.59
C SER A 54 23.44 -1.42 8.70
N MET A 55 22.44 -2.30 8.82
CA MET A 55 21.14 -2.06 8.17
C MET A 55 20.45 -0.77 8.67
N ILE A 56 20.72 -0.38 9.91
CA ILE A 56 20.17 0.84 10.52
C ILE A 56 20.82 2.08 9.89
N GLU A 57 22.12 2.04 9.58
CA GLU A 57 22.80 3.10 8.84
C GLU A 57 22.17 3.26 7.44
N LYS A 58 21.87 2.17 6.73
CA LYS A 58 21.17 2.24 5.44
C LYS A 58 19.78 2.88 5.56
N TRP A 59 19.03 2.60 6.63
CA TRP A 59 17.75 3.26 6.88
C TRP A 59 17.91 4.76 7.15
N ALA A 60 18.96 5.16 7.88
CA ALA A 60 19.29 6.56 8.10
C ALA A 60 19.71 7.28 6.80
N MET A 61 20.56 6.66 5.98
CA MET A 61 20.97 7.19 4.66
C MET A 61 19.80 7.35 3.69
N ASN A 62 18.76 6.51 3.81
CA ASN A 62 17.51 6.63 3.06
C ASN A 62 16.51 7.64 3.69
N GLY A 63 16.88 8.35 4.75
CA GLY A 63 16.04 9.35 5.45
C GLY A 63 14.94 8.77 6.35
N TRP A 64 14.85 7.44 6.49
CA TRP A 64 13.75 6.79 7.22
C TRP A 64 13.79 7.00 8.75
N ILE A 65 14.96 7.31 9.30
CA ILE A 65 15.18 7.53 10.74
C ILE A 65 16.15 8.68 10.98
N PRO A 66 15.97 9.52 12.03
CA PRO A 66 16.89 10.62 12.31
C PRO A 66 18.28 10.11 12.72
N ALA A 67 19.31 10.70 12.12
CA ALA A 67 20.71 10.41 12.42
C ALA A 67 21.55 11.70 12.42
N ILE A 68 22.71 11.65 13.08
CA ILE A 68 23.65 12.78 13.19
C ILE A 68 25.04 12.28 12.78
N ASP A 69 25.61 12.97 11.80
CA ASP A 69 27.02 12.98 11.44
C ASP A 69 27.66 14.10 12.29
N VAL A 70 28.70 13.76 13.07
CA VAL A 70 29.32 14.70 14.02
C VAL A 70 30.65 15.25 13.49
N ASP A 71 31.34 14.52 12.62
CA ASP A 71 32.65 14.93 12.08
C ASP A 71 32.58 15.53 10.66
N GLY A 72 31.45 15.37 9.97
CA GLY A 72 31.20 15.87 8.63
C GLY A 72 31.79 14.99 7.52
N ASP A 73 32.16 13.74 7.81
CA ASP A 73 32.71 12.80 6.81
C ASP A 73 31.66 12.23 5.83
N GLY A 74 30.37 12.52 6.06
CA GLY A 74 29.24 12.03 5.28
C GLY A 74 28.66 10.71 5.81
N VAL A 75 29.11 10.23 6.97
CA VAL A 75 28.64 9.01 7.65
C VAL A 75 28.03 9.37 9.00
N TYR A 76 26.91 8.72 9.33
CA TYR A 76 26.24 8.97 10.59
C TYR A 76 26.92 8.25 11.78
N ASP A 77 27.22 8.99 12.85
CA ASP A 77 27.80 8.46 14.09
C ASP A 77 26.75 8.10 15.15
N TYR A 78 25.62 8.80 15.14
CA TYR A 78 24.52 8.62 16.10
C TYR A 78 23.19 8.46 15.38
N VAL A 79 22.31 7.64 15.94
CA VAL A 79 20.96 7.41 15.44
C VAL A 79 19.95 7.59 16.57
N GLN A 80 18.78 8.12 16.24
CA GLN A 80 17.64 8.20 17.14
C GLN A 80 16.71 7.01 16.92
N LEU A 81 16.51 6.19 17.95
CA LEU A 81 15.64 5.02 17.89
C LEU A 81 14.65 4.97 19.05
N SER A 82 13.58 4.22 18.84
CA SER A 82 12.51 4.00 19.82
C SER A 82 12.24 2.50 19.98
N GLY A 83 12.20 2.02 21.21
CA GLY A 83 11.90 0.63 21.54
C GLY A 83 12.09 0.30 23.02
N THR A 84 11.46 -0.77 23.50
CA THR A 84 11.83 -1.38 24.80
C THR A 84 13.27 -1.88 24.79
N SER A 85 13.82 -2.17 23.61
CA SER A 85 15.25 -2.41 23.36
C SER A 85 16.15 -1.22 23.74
N MET A 86 15.64 0.01 23.75
CA MET A 86 16.38 1.22 24.17
C MET A 86 16.16 1.55 25.66
N ALA A 87 15.01 1.16 26.22
CA ALA A 87 14.76 1.23 27.67
C ALA A 87 15.58 0.17 28.45
N THR A 88 15.73 -1.03 27.90
CA THR A 88 16.45 -2.16 28.53
C THR A 88 17.90 -1.82 28.95
N PRO A 89 18.78 -1.25 28.10
CA PRO A 89 20.15 -0.93 28.48
C PRO A 89 20.26 0.12 29.60
N HIS A 90 19.29 1.05 29.73
CA HIS A 90 19.24 1.96 30.88
C HIS A 90 19.10 1.19 32.19
N VAL A 91 18.16 0.24 32.27
CA VAL A 91 17.96 -0.59 33.46
C VAL A 91 19.16 -1.52 33.69
N SER A 92 19.77 -2.06 32.63
CA SER A 92 21.00 -2.88 32.73
C SER A 92 22.17 -2.09 33.31
N GLY A 93 22.39 -0.84 32.87
CA GLY A 93 23.40 0.05 33.42
C GLY A 93 23.15 0.39 34.89
N ILE A 94 21.90 0.67 35.26
CA ILE A 94 21.52 0.95 36.66
C ILE A 94 21.71 -0.28 37.54
N ALA A 95 21.39 -1.49 37.05
CA ALA A 95 21.66 -2.73 37.76
C ALA A 95 23.17 -2.94 37.99
N ALA A 96 24.02 -2.64 37.00
CA ALA A 96 25.48 -2.69 37.17
C ALA A 96 25.99 -1.69 38.22
N LEU A 97 25.49 -0.44 38.20
CA LEU A 97 25.81 0.58 39.21
C LEU A 97 25.35 0.17 40.62
N LEU A 98 24.17 -0.46 40.74
CA LEU A 98 23.66 -0.99 42.00
C LEU A 98 24.56 -2.10 42.56
N LEU A 99 24.96 -3.06 41.72
CA LEU A 99 25.88 -4.13 42.09
C LEU A 99 27.25 -3.58 42.52
N GLN A 100 27.75 -2.53 41.85
CA GLN A 100 29.01 -1.87 42.20
C GLN A 100 28.90 -1.11 43.54
N ALA A 101 27.90 -0.24 43.68
CA ALA A 101 27.72 0.61 44.86
C ALA A 101 27.39 -0.19 46.13
N ARG A 102 26.72 -1.33 46.00
CA ARG A 102 26.35 -2.22 47.11
C ARG A 102 27.12 -3.56 47.08
N ALA A 103 28.35 -3.57 46.55
CA ALA A 103 29.14 -4.78 46.39
C ALA A 103 29.31 -5.61 47.68
N THR A 104 29.41 -4.98 48.86
CA THR A 104 29.48 -5.69 50.15
C THR A 104 28.22 -6.47 50.47
N LEU A 105 27.04 -5.88 50.21
CA LEU A 105 25.74 -6.56 50.37
C LEU A 105 25.63 -7.74 49.41
N PHE A 106 25.88 -7.52 48.12
CA PHE A 106 25.74 -8.57 47.10
C PHE A 106 26.77 -9.71 47.23
N LYS A 107 27.95 -9.46 47.80
CA LYS A 107 28.94 -10.51 48.12
C LYS A 107 28.53 -11.41 49.30
N GLN A 108 27.66 -10.93 50.19
CA GLN A 108 27.14 -11.71 51.31
C GLN A 108 25.90 -12.53 50.94
N LEU A 109 25.19 -12.14 49.88
CA LEU A 109 24.04 -12.87 49.35
C LEU A 109 24.49 -14.12 48.56
N PRO A 110 23.77 -15.26 48.67
CA PRO A 110 23.94 -16.37 47.74
C PRO A 110 23.76 -15.91 46.28
N SER A 111 24.58 -16.43 45.37
CA SER A 111 24.52 -16.09 43.93
C SER A 111 23.16 -16.39 43.28
N SER A 112 22.39 -17.32 43.86
CA SER A 112 21.02 -17.66 43.47
C SER A 112 19.96 -16.65 43.92
N VAL A 113 20.28 -15.77 44.88
CA VAL A 113 19.39 -14.80 45.54
C VAL A 113 19.72 -13.36 45.12
N ALA A 114 21.00 -13.03 44.92
CA ALA A 114 21.45 -11.69 44.53
C ALA A 114 20.69 -11.07 43.33
N PRO A 115 20.33 -11.79 42.25
CA PRO A 115 19.53 -11.22 41.16
C PRO A 115 18.10 -10.83 41.57
N THR A 116 17.50 -11.57 42.52
CA THR A 116 16.17 -11.28 43.06
C THR A 116 16.23 -10.00 43.88
N VAL A 117 17.20 -9.87 44.80
CA VAL A 117 17.36 -8.66 45.62
C VAL A 117 17.66 -7.41 44.77
N ALA A 118 18.49 -7.54 43.72
CA ALA A 118 18.71 -6.44 42.78
C ALA A 118 17.42 -6.03 42.06
N LYS A 119 16.60 -7.01 41.64
CA LYS A 119 15.28 -6.77 41.05
C LYS A 119 14.32 -6.10 42.04
N ASP A 120 14.25 -6.58 43.28
CA ASP A 120 13.35 -6.04 44.30
C ASP A 120 13.69 -4.61 44.68
N ILE A 121 14.98 -4.26 44.77
CA ILE A 121 15.43 -2.87 44.93
C ILE A 121 14.97 -2.00 43.75
N LEU A 122 15.17 -2.45 42.51
CA LEU A 122 14.84 -1.66 41.31
C LEU A 122 13.34 -1.40 41.17
N ILE A 123 12.49 -2.36 41.56
CA ILE A 123 11.03 -2.25 41.55
C ILE A 123 10.54 -1.40 42.73
N SER A 124 10.99 -1.70 43.95
CA SER A 124 10.46 -1.02 45.14
C SER A 124 10.87 0.44 45.25
N THR A 125 11.95 0.86 44.56
CA THR A 125 12.46 2.25 44.59
C THR A 125 12.16 3.05 43.33
N SER A 126 11.47 2.50 42.34
CA SER A 126 11.09 3.26 41.14
C SER A 126 10.10 4.38 41.44
N LYS A 127 10.09 5.39 40.55
CA LYS A 127 9.10 6.46 40.55
C LYS A 127 7.80 5.95 39.92
N ASP A 128 6.74 5.88 40.71
CA ASP A 128 5.38 5.71 40.22
C ASP A 128 5.00 6.83 39.23
N LEU A 129 4.47 6.44 38.07
CA LEU A 129 4.03 7.33 36.99
C LEU A 129 2.48 7.44 36.91
N GLY A 130 1.73 6.81 37.82
CA GLY A 130 0.26 6.87 37.87
C GLY A 130 -0.46 5.87 36.96
N TYR A 131 0.23 4.83 36.47
CA TYR A 131 -0.37 3.74 35.67
C TYR A 131 -0.57 2.48 36.52
N ASP A 132 -1.32 1.51 36.01
CA ASP A 132 -1.45 0.21 36.67
C ASP A 132 -0.15 -0.63 36.62
N VAL A 133 -0.04 -1.61 37.51
CA VAL A 133 1.17 -2.45 37.65
C VAL A 133 1.45 -3.35 36.44
N TYR A 134 0.48 -3.65 35.60
CA TYR A 134 0.69 -4.39 34.35
C TYR A 134 1.10 -3.47 33.18
N THR A 135 0.98 -2.16 33.34
CA THR A 135 1.52 -1.17 32.40
C THR A 135 2.93 -0.73 32.78
N GLN A 136 3.16 -0.36 34.04
CA GLN A 136 4.43 0.23 34.47
C GLN A 136 5.31 -0.64 35.38
N GLY A 137 4.82 -1.78 35.88
CA GLY A 137 5.49 -2.52 36.95
C GLY A 137 5.50 -1.68 38.24
N GLY A 138 6.67 -1.50 38.85
CA GLY A 138 6.89 -0.53 39.94
C GLY A 138 7.04 0.93 39.47
N GLY A 139 6.98 1.17 38.15
CA GLY A 139 7.18 2.49 37.57
C GLY A 139 8.57 2.72 36.99
N ARG A 140 8.95 3.98 36.80
CA ARG A 140 10.21 4.36 36.17
C ARG A 140 11.38 4.16 37.11
N VAL A 141 12.36 3.37 36.70
CA VAL A 141 13.58 3.14 37.49
C VAL A 141 14.21 4.46 37.99
N ASN A 142 14.57 4.50 39.27
CA ASN A 142 15.26 5.63 39.90
C ASN A 142 16.62 5.16 40.42
N ALA A 143 17.67 5.41 39.62
CA ALA A 143 19.02 4.94 39.91
C ALA A 143 19.54 5.41 41.28
N LEU A 144 19.28 6.69 41.64
CA LEU A 144 19.76 7.28 42.88
C LEU A 144 19.00 6.72 44.09
N ALA A 145 17.71 6.45 43.97
CA ALA A 145 16.93 5.78 45.02
C ALA A 145 17.37 4.33 45.22
N ALA A 146 17.53 3.58 44.13
CA ALA A 146 17.98 2.18 44.15
C ALA A 146 19.32 2.01 44.87
N VAL A 147 20.32 2.85 44.60
CA VAL A 147 21.61 2.78 45.30
C VAL A 147 21.55 3.32 46.74
N SER A 148 20.58 4.15 47.09
CA SER A 148 20.49 4.84 48.40
C SER A 148 19.59 4.15 49.42
N THR A 149 18.67 3.26 49.03
CA THR A 149 17.70 2.69 49.98
C THR A 149 18.38 1.87 51.09
N GLU A 150 17.82 1.93 52.30
CA GLU A 150 18.12 1.01 53.39
C GLU A 150 16.97 0.03 53.66
N LEU A 151 15.84 0.22 52.99
CA LEU A 151 14.63 -0.59 53.13
C LEU A 151 14.36 -1.37 51.84
N ILE A 152 14.22 -2.69 51.95
CA ILE A 152 13.99 -3.61 50.82
C ILE A 152 12.81 -4.53 51.17
N PRO A 153 11.69 -4.50 50.42
CA PRO A 153 10.65 -5.51 50.52
C PRO A 153 11.04 -6.78 49.73
N ASP A 154 10.89 -7.94 50.37
CA ASP A 154 11.02 -9.27 49.75
C ASP A 154 9.66 -10.01 49.86
N PRO A 155 8.99 -10.33 48.73
CA PRO A 155 9.29 -9.88 47.37
C PRO A 155 8.73 -8.46 47.11
N ALA A 156 9.33 -7.69 46.20
CA ALA A 156 8.77 -6.40 45.76
C ALA A 156 7.62 -6.55 44.75
N THR A 157 7.34 -7.76 44.28
CA THR A 157 6.24 -8.08 43.35
C THR A 157 5.53 -9.37 43.72
N VAL A 158 4.24 -9.29 44.04
CA VAL A 158 3.39 -10.46 44.31
C VAL A 158 2.33 -10.64 43.22
N SER A 159 2.49 -11.68 42.40
CA SER A 159 1.48 -12.09 41.42
C SER A 159 0.71 -13.31 41.92
N LEU A 160 -0.58 -13.14 42.25
CA LEU A 160 -1.45 -14.27 42.58
C LEU A 160 -1.93 -15.01 41.32
N GLY A 161 -1.83 -14.39 40.14
CA GLY A 161 -2.27 -14.97 38.88
C GLY A 161 -3.79 -14.97 38.74
N ARG A 162 -4.34 -16.04 38.14
CA ARG A 162 -5.79 -16.26 38.11
C ARG A 162 -6.26 -16.73 39.49
N VAL A 163 -7.24 -16.02 40.05
CA VAL A 163 -7.87 -16.32 41.34
C VAL A 163 -9.36 -16.64 41.14
N ALA A 164 -9.91 -17.43 42.06
CA ALA A 164 -11.34 -17.73 42.08
C ALA A 164 -12.15 -16.49 42.52
N LYS A 165 -13.37 -16.37 42.01
CA LYS A 165 -14.35 -15.34 42.41
C LYS A 165 -14.90 -15.67 43.82
N SER A 166 -15.14 -14.65 44.64
CA SER A 166 -15.68 -14.77 46.01
C SER A 166 -14.87 -15.67 46.96
N ALA A 167 -13.54 -15.61 46.84
CA ALA A 167 -12.58 -16.33 47.69
C ALA A 167 -11.71 -15.34 48.49
N THR A 168 -10.76 -15.84 49.29
CA THR A 168 -9.79 -15.03 50.03
C THR A 168 -8.39 -15.60 49.84
N TYR A 169 -7.43 -14.72 49.58
CA TYR A 169 -6.03 -15.06 49.34
C TYR A 169 -5.14 -14.20 50.23
N SER A 170 -4.17 -14.82 50.91
CA SER A 170 -3.23 -14.14 51.79
C SER A 170 -1.79 -14.36 51.31
N PHE A 171 -0.95 -13.33 51.43
CA PHE A 171 0.47 -13.38 51.10
C PHE A 171 1.27 -12.48 52.04
N VAL A 172 2.56 -12.77 52.17
CA VAL A 172 3.47 -12.09 53.11
C VAL A 172 4.49 -11.28 52.33
N VAL A 173 4.76 -10.06 52.79
CA VAL A 173 5.87 -9.22 52.34
C VAL A 173 6.76 -8.95 53.55
N THR A 174 8.06 -9.26 53.43
CA THR A 174 9.05 -9.02 54.48
C THR A 174 9.86 -7.78 54.14
N PHE A 175 9.81 -6.77 55.01
CA PHE A 175 10.64 -5.58 54.88
C PHE A 175 11.96 -5.78 55.63
N HIS A 176 13.06 -5.75 54.89
CA HIS A 176 14.43 -5.84 55.40
C HIS A 176 15.03 -4.45 55.52
N ASN A 177 15.58 -4.15 56.69
CA ASN A 177 16.34 -2.94 56.98
C ASN A 177 17.83 -3.29 56.98
N ILE A 178 18.56 -2.82 55.97
CA ILE A 178 20.02 -2.99 55.84
C ILE A 178 20.81 -1.80 56.44
N GLY A 179 20.12 -0.83 57.04
CA GLY A 179 20.69 0.32 57.73
C GLY A 179 21.06 0.02 59.19
N SER A 180 21.84 0.92 59.79
CA SER A 180 22.30 0.84 61.18
C SER A 180 21.31 1.38 62.22
N ASN A 181 20.20 1.99 61.79
CA ASN A 181 19.16 2.56 62.64
C ASN A 181 17.85 1.79 62.47
N SER A 182 16.98 1.79 63.49
CA SER A 182 15.63 1.23 63.34
C SER A 182 14.77 2.12 62.42
N ILE A 183 14.04 1.52 61.49
CA ILE A 183 13.12 2.21 60.58
C ILE A 183 11.68 1.88 61.01
N THR A 184 10.85 2.92 61.20
CA THR A 184 9.40 2.75 61.39
C THR A 184 8.68 3.17 60.12
N ILE A 185 7.84 2.28 59.58
CA ILE A 185 7.02 2.55 58.39
C ILE A 185 5.52 2.42 58.70
N SER A 186 4.73 3.30 58.11
CA SER A 186 3.28 3.11 57.94
C SER A 186 3.01 2.47 56.58
N LEU A 187 2.03 1.57 56.53
CA LEU A 187 1.66 0.78 55.36
C LEU A 187 0.25 1.14 54.89
N THR A 188 0.14 1.59 53.64
CA THR A 188 -1.14 1.94 53.01
C THR A 188 -1.37 1.03 51.81
N PRO A 189 -2.33 0.08 51.86
CA PRO A 189 -2.69 -0.69 50.68
C PRO A 189 -3.54 0.19 49.74
N LYS A 190 -3.37 0.00 48.44
CA LYS A 190 -4.26 0.46 47.39
C LYS A 190 -4.59 -0.73 46.48
N LEU A 191 -5.84 -0.82 46.03
CA LEU A 191 -6.26 -1.80 45.04
C LEU A 191 -7.23 -1.16 44.05
N TYR A 192 -7.01 -1.36 42.75
CA TYR A 192 -7.76 -0.70 41.70
C TYR A 192 -8.25 -1.67 40.64
N SER A 193 -9.50 -1.54 40.20
CA SER A 193 -10.00 -2.27 39.04
C SER A 193 -9.54 -1.59 37.76
N ILE A 194 -8.69 -2.25 36.98
CA ILE A 194 -8.05 -1.66 35.79
C ILE A 194 -9.08 -1.40 34.68
N TRP A 195 -10.12 -2.25 34.57
CA TRP A 195 -11.15 -2.13 33.53
C TRP A 195 -12.26 -1.15 33.89
N TYR A 196 -12.77 -1.27 35.12
CA TYR A 196 -13.94 -0.52 35.57
C TYR A 196 -13.58 0.78 36.28
N ASN A 197 -12.29 1.08 36.40
CA ASN A 197 -11.75 2.36 36.84
C ASN A 197 -12.31 2.82 38.21
N TYR A 198 -12.34 1.89 39.17
CA TYR A 198 -12.83 2.13 40.54
C TYR A 198 -11.88 1.57 41.61
N ASP A 199 -11.92 2.21 42.79
CA ASP A 199 -11.17 1.82 43.98
C ASP A 199 -11.77 0.59 44.68
N ALA A 200 -10.98 -0.47 44.79
CA ALA A 200 -11.30 -1.74 45.43
C ALA A 200 -10.51 -1.95 46.74
N THR A 201 -9.89 -0.91 47.31
CA THR A 201 -8.99 -1.00 48.48
C THR A 201 -9.66 -1.63 49.71
N ASN A 202 -10.98 -1.45 49.89
CA ASN A 202 -11.76 -2.09 50.96
C ASN A 202 -11.72 -3.64 50.93
N ASN A 203 -11.32 -4.24 49.79
CA ASN A 203 -11.13 -5.68 49.65
C ASN A 203 -9.74 -6.16 50.12
N VAL A 204 -8.86 -5.26 50.56
CA VAL A 204 -7.52 -5.56 51.09
C VAL A 204 -7.49 -5.31 52.60
N LYS A 205 -6.93 -6.27 53.35
CA LYS A 205 -6.68 -6.16 54.79
C LYS A 205 -5.21 -6.42 55.09
N LEU A 206 -4.63 -5.64 56.00
CA LEU A 206 -3.30 -5.88 56.55
C LEU A 206 -3.43 -6.40 57.98
N ASN A 207 -2.56 -7.33 58.39
CA ASN A 207 -2.48 -7.74 59.80
C ASN A 207 -1.82 -6.68 60.70
N SER A 208 -1.03 -5.76 60.12
CA SER A 208 -0.56 -4.53 60.75
C SER A 208 -0.44 -3.41 59.71
N THR A 209 -0.81 -2.18 60.11
CA THR A 209 -0.62 -0.95 59.31
C THR A 209 0.66 -0.19 59.66
N THR A 210 1.39 -0.61 60.70
CA THR A 210 2.67 0.00 61.10
C THR A 210 3.68 -1.09 61.44
N LEU A 211 4.91 -0.97 60.91
CA LEU A 211 6.02 -1.86 61.25
C LEU A 211 7.18 -1.05 61.83
N GLN A 212 7.68 -1.47 62.99
CA GLN A 212 8.98 -1.03 63.52
C GLN A 212 10.01 -2.11 63.21
N ILE A 213 10.94 -1.79 62.30
CA ILE A 213 11.93 -2.69 61.75
C ILE A 213 13.27 -2.40 62.43
N PRO A 214 13.87 -3.37 63.16
CA PRO A 214 15.13 -3.14 63.85
C PRO A 214 16.27 -2.89 62.85
N ALA A 215 17.35 -2.24 63.31
CA ALA A 215 18.59 -2.08 62.55
C ALA A 215 19.14 -3.46 62.13
N SER A 216 19.62 -3.58 60.89
CA SER A 216 20.13 -4.84 60.32
C SER A 216 19.18 -6.05 60.46
N GLY A 217 17.87 -5.83 60.49
CA GLY A 217 16.86 -6.87 60.71
C GLY A 217 15.63 -6.73 59.82
N SER A 218 14.56 -7.45 60.12
CA SER A 218 13.35 -7.48 59.27
C SER A 218 12.05 -7.60 60.05
N LYS A 219 10.94 -7.22 59.40
CA LYS A 219 9.56 -7.50 59.84
C LYS A 219 8.67 -7.80 58.65
N ALA A 220 7.74 -8.72 58.86
CA ALA A 220 6.75 -9.12 57.87
C ALA A 220 5.38 -8.47 58.13
N VAL A 221 4.66 -8.21 57.05
CA VAL A 221 3.22 -7.92 57.03
C VAL A 221 2.51 -8.98 56.20
N GLU A 222 1.34 -9.41 56.64
CA GLU A 222 0.43 -10.24 55.85
C GLU A 222 -0.63 -9.36 55.20
N ILE A 223 -0.76 -9.49 53.87
CA ILE A 223 -1.76 -8.85 53.04
C ILE A 223 -2.80 -9.92 52.69
N THR A 224 -4.06 -9.65 53.01
CA THR A 224 -5.19 -10.52 52.69
C THR A 224 -6.13 -9.82 51.71
N VAL A 225 -6.46 -10.47 50.60
CA VAL A 225 -7.31 -9.95 49.52
C VAL A 225 -8.58 -10.79 49.41
N ASN A 226 -9.74 -10.13 49.44
CA ASN A 226 -11.05 -10.74 49.23
C ASN A 226 -11.53 -10.53 47.79
N THR A 227 -11.73 -11.61 47.03
CA THR A 227 -12.10 -11.58 45.61
C THR A 227 -13.60 -11.59 45.36
N THR A 228 -14.41 -11.09 46.30
CA THR A 228 -15.84 -10.77 46.10
C THR A 228 -15.95 -9.49 45.26
N LEU A 229 -15.49 -9.60 44.02
CA LEU A 229 -15.32 -8.54 43.03
C LEU A 229 -15.78 -9.08 41.65
N PRO A 230 -16.14 -8.20 40.70
CA PRO A 230 -16.40 -8.58 39.31
C PRO A 230 -15.23 -9.34 38.66
N ALA A 231 -15.50 -10.03 37.54
CA ALA A 231 -14.42 -10.53 36.70
C ALA A 231 -13.59 -9.35 36.14
N GLY A 232 -12.27 -9.44 36.19
CA GLY A 232 -11.37 -8.32 35.88
C GLY A 232 -9.95 -8.54 36.38
N PHE A 233 -9.02 -7.68 35.95
CA PHE A 233 -7.71 -7.56 36.59
C PHE A 233 -7.72 -6.44 37.63
N TYR A 234 -6.94 -6.67 38.68
CA TYR A 234 -6.79 -5.76 39.79
C TYR A 234 -5.32 -5.41 40.00
N SER A 235 -5.05 -4.10 40.04
CA SER A 235 -3.73 -3.51 40.25
C SER A 235 -3.59 -3.07 41.69
N GLY A 236 -2.65 -3.63 42.43
CA GLY A 236 -2.42 -3.37 43.84
C GLY A 236 -1.05 -2.76 44.10
N VAL A 237 -0.99 -1.81 45.03
CA VAL A 237 0.26 -1.24 45.54
C VAL A 237 0.18 -1.19 47.07
N LEU A 238 1.22 -1.66 47.74
CA LEU A 238 1.43 -1.44 49.17
C LEU A 238 2.45 -0.31 49.30
N GLU A 239 1.96 0.88 49.62
CA GLU A 239 2.78 2.08 49.78
C GLU A 239 3.36 2.15 51.20
N THR A 240 4.57 2.69 51.31
CA THR A 240 5.15 3.08 52.60
C THR A 240 5.39 4.58 52.67
N ASN A 241 5.46 5.15 53.88
CA ASN A 241 5.91 6.52 54.08
C ASN A 241 7.45 6.69 54.02
N TYR A 242 8.21 5.61 53.79
CA TYR A 242 9.67 5.67 53.69
C TYR A 242 10.07 6.22 52.32
N THR A 243 10.58 7.44 52.30
CA THR A 243 11.01 8.13 51.07
C THR A 243 12.53 8.12 50.93
N VAL A 244 12.98 7.84 49.71
CA VAL A 244 14.39 7.80 49.32
C VAL A 244 14.56 8.48 47.97
N LYS A 245 15.29 9.62 47.97
CA LYS A 245 15.78 10.33 46.78
C LYS A 245 14.72 10.54 45.68
N GLY A 246 13.54 11.02 46.07
CA GLY A 246 12.44 11.39 45.15
C GLY A 246 11.45 10.26 44.82
N SER A 247 11.60 9.09 45.45
CA SER A 247 10.66 7.96 45.35
C SER A 247 10.29 7.46 46.75
N TYR A 248 9.16 6.76 46.91
CA TYR A 248 8.81 6.04 48.14
C TYR A 248 9.00 4.55 47.95
N VAL A 249 9.43 3.83 49.00
CA VAL A 249 9.56 2.38 48.94
C VAL A 249 8.17 1.75 48.90
N HIS A 250 7.94 0.83 47.97
CA HIS A 250 6.64 0.20 47.78
C HIS A 250 6.75 -1.26 47.33
N THR A 251 5.62 -1.95 47.31
CA THR A 251 5.50 -3.33 46.80
C THR A 251 4.28 -3.42 45.89
N ILE A 252 4.44 -3.98 44.69
CA ILE A 252 3.34 -4.13 43.75
C ILE A 252 2.71 -5.53 43.89
N PHE A 253 1.40 -5.62 43.75
CA PHE A 253 0.68 -6.89 43.73
C PHE A 253 -0.50 -6.87 42.76
N GLY A 254 -1.02 -8.05 42.41
CA GLY A 254 -2.02 -8.13 41.36
C GLY A 254 -2.53 -9.54 41.07
N PHE A 255 -3.75 -9.58 40.56
CA PHE A 255 -4.50 -10.79 40.28
C PHE A 255 -5.56 -10.57 39.20
N ALA A 256 -6.07 -11.66 38.65
CA ALA A 256 -7.15 -11.67 37.66
C ALA A 256 -8.28 -12.63 38.09
N ILE A 257 -9.51 -12.13 38.14
CA ILE A 257 -10.72 -12.94 38.29
C ILE A 257 -11.25 -13.19 36.88
N LEU A 258 -11.12 -14.42 36.36
CA LEU A 258 -11.43 -14.75 34.97
C LEU A 258 -12.14 -16.11 34.82
N ASN A 259 -13.09 -16.13 33.88
CA ASN A 259 -13.88 -17.29 33.50
C ASN A 259 -13.10 -18.13 32.47
N LYS A 260 -12.90 -19.42 32.75
CA LYS A 260 -12.29 -20.36 31.82
C LYS A 260 -13.33 -20.87 30.82
N ILE A 261 -12.97 -20.91 29.55
CA ILE A 261 -13.75 -21.60 28.52
C ILE A 261 -12.92 -22.79 28.07
N ASP A 262 -13.42 -24.00 28.34
CA ASP A 262 -12.89 -25.24 27.76
C ASP A 262 -13.66 -25.55 26.46
N VAL A 263 -12.95 -25.68 25.34
CA VAL A 263 -13.54 -25.98 24.04
C VAL A 263 -13.11 -27.36 23.56
N THR A 264 -14.05 -28.14 23.02
CA THR A 264 -13.79 -29.33 22.19
C THR A 264 -14.28 -29.04 20.77
N PHE A 265 -13.47 -29.32 19.75
CA PHE A 265 -13.78 -29.03 18.35
C PHE A 265 -13.76 -30.33 17.51
N ILE A 266 -14.89 -30.62 16.88
CA ILE A 266 -15.19 -31.85 16.13
C ILE A 266 -15.36 -31.52 14.64
N GLY A 267 -14.66 -32.29 13.79
CA GLY A 267 -14.65 -32.16 12.34
C GLY A 267 -15.90 -32.72 11.65
N LEU A 268 -15.99 -32.47 10.33
CA LEU A 268 -17.09 -32.96 9.47
C LEU A 268 -17.22 -34.50 9.47
N ASP A 269 -16.12 -35.21 9.68
CA ASP A 269 -16.05 -36.68 9.80
C ASP A 269 -16.33 -37.20 11.22
N GLY A 270 -16.56 -36.31 12.18
CA GLY A 270 -16.72 -36.64 13.60
C GLY A 270 -15.41 -36.87 14.36
N SER A 271 -14.24 -36.68 13.74
CA SER A 271 -12.95 -36.75 14.42
C SER A 271 -12.63 -35.46 15.20
N PRO A 272 -11.77 -35.50 16.25
CA PRO A 272 -11.31 -34.28 16.90
C PRO A 272 -10.32 -33.50 16.01
N LEU A 273 -10.53 -32.19 15.85
CA LEU A 273 -9.67 -31.35 15.01
C LEU A 273 -8.44 -30.85 15.78
N ALA A 274 -7.25 -31.34 15.44
CA ALA A 274 -5.99 -30.98 16.08
C ALA A 274 -5.29 -29.77 15.45
N ASN A 275 -4.61 -28.95 16.26
CA ASN A 275 -3.85 -27.76 15.87
C ASN A 275 -4.66 -26.69 15.10
N VAL A 276 -5.98 -26.67 15.21
CA VAL A 276 -6.86 -25.67 14.57
C VAL A 276 -7.10 -24.48 15.50
N PHE A 277 -7.40 -23.32 14.91
CA PHE A 277 -7.62 -22.09 15.66
C PHE A 277 -9.03 -22.08 16.30
N VAL A 278 -9.11 -21.70 17.57
CA VAL A 278 -10.37 -21.35 18.25
C VAL A 278 -10.22 -19.99 18.93
N GLY A 279 -11.17 -19.10 18.67
CA GLY A 279 -11.25 -17.77 19.27
C GLY A 279 -12.60 -17.48 19.92
N ALA A 280 -12.62 -16.48 20.79
CA ALA A 280 -13.83 -15.94 21.40
C ALA A 280 -13.84 -14.42 21.39
N PHE A 281 -14.95 -13.86 20.92
CA PHE A 281 -15.20 -12.43 20.77
C PHE A 281 -16.36 -12.01 21.67
N LYS A 282 -16.18 -10.98 22.50
CA LYS A 282 -17.26 -10.45 23.35
C LYS A 282 -18.29 -9.70 22.49
N ALA A 283 -19.55 -10.14 22.55
CA ALA A 283 -20.67 -9.42 21.95
C ALA A 283 -21.05 -8.20 22.82
N ASN A 284 -21.42 -7.10 22.17
CA ASN A 284 -21.81 -5.83 22.79
C ASN A 284 -20.76 -5.30 23.79
N ALA A 285 -19.47 -5.44 23.46
CA ALA A 285 -18.39 -4.89 24.26
C ALA A 285 -18.48 -3.35 24.30
N THR A 286 -18.27 -2.74 25.46
CA THR A 286 -18.31 -1.27 25.58
C THR A 286 -17.10 -0.63 24.87
N TYR A 287 -17.17 0.68 24.58
CA TYR A 287 -16.01 1.41 24.04
C TYR A 287 -14.76 1.30 24.93
N GLN A 288 -14.93 1.26 26.25
CA GLN A 288 -13.82 1.07 27.19
C GLN A 288 -13.25 -0.36 27.12
N GLU A 289 -14.12 -1.37 26.99
CA GLU A 289 -13.69 -2.75 26.70
C GLU A 289 -13.04 -2.88 25.31
N TYR A 290 -13.37 -1.97 24.38
CA TYR A 290 -12.75 -1.89 23.05
C TYR A 290 -11.42 -1.10 23.01
N GLU A 291 -11.19 -0.12 23.87
CA GLU A 291 -9.94 0.67 23.91
C GLU A 291 -8.91 0.20 24.96
N SER A 292 -9.34 -0.49 26.03
CA SER A 292 -8.48 -1.10 27.06
C SER A 292 -7.44 -2.09 26.47
N ARG A 293 -6.17 -1.70 26.36
CA ARG A 293 -5.09 -2.39 25.58
C ARG A 293 -4.67 -3.80 26.07
N TYR A 294 -5.54 -4.50 26.78
CA TYR A 294 -5.32 -5.81 27.39
C TYR A 294 -5.99 -6.97 26.63
N PRO A 295 -5.43 -8.19 26.70
CA PRO A 295 -5.79 -9.30 25.81
C PRO A 295 -7.05 -10.11 26.19
N ILE A 296 -8.12 -9.50 26.74
CA ILE A 296 -9.38 -10.23 27.09
C ILE A 296 -10.57 -9.92 26.17
N ARG A 297 -10.47 -8.97 25.23
CA ARG A 297 -11.53 -8.78 24.21
C ARG A 297 -11.68 -10.01 23.32
N TRP A 298 -10.53 -10.62 23.04
CA TRP A 298 -10.26 -11.65 22.05
C TRP A 298 -9.43 -12.73 22.73
N ALA A 299 -10.10 -13.77 23.22
CA ALA A 299 -9.44 -14.90 23.85
C ALA A 299 -9.31 -16.02 22.82
N TRP A 300 -8.10 -16.49 22.53
CA TRP A 300 -7.89 -17.52 21.51
C TRP A 300 -6.79 -18.49 21.91
N ASN A 301 -6.83 -19.69 21.32
CA ASN A 301 -5.82 -20.72 21.47
C ASN A 301 -5.95 -21.76 20.33
N PHE A 302 -4.93 -22.59 20.13
CA PHE A 302 -5.00 -23.72 19.21
C PHE A 302 -5.44 -24.99 19.95
N THR A 303 -6.09 -25.92 19.24
CA THR A 303 -6.46 -27.23 19.80
C THR A 303 -5.27 -28.17 19.93
N ASP A 304 -5.29 -29.00 20.96
CA ASP A 304 -4.38 -30.14 21.13
C ASP A 304 -4.72 -31.29 20.18
N THR A 305 -3.98 -32.39 20.25
CA THR A 305 -4.21 -33.60 19.44
C THR A 305 -5.55 -34.29 19.69
N ASN A 306 -6.30 -33.90 20.73
CA ASN A 306 -7.63 -34.41 21.07
C ASN A 306 -8.74 -33.42 20.71
N GLY A 307 -8.44 -32.40 19.91
CA GLY A 307 -9.38 -31.35 19.53
C GLY A 307 -9.78 -30.41 20.67
N LYS A 308 -8.99 -30.33 21.75
CA LYS A 308 -9.33 -29.57 22.95
C LYS A 308 -8.46 -28.34 23.12
N THR A 309 -9.06 -27.25 23.58
CA THR A 309 -8.30 -26.06 24.00
C THR A 309 -8.98 -25.33 25.14
N SER A 310 -8.28 -24.37 25.74
CA SER A 310 -8.89 -23.44 26.68
C SER A 310 -8.26 -22.06 26.67
N PHE A 311 -9.07 -21.08 27.05
CA PHE A 311 -8.70 -19.67 27.20
C PHE A 311 -9.61 -18.99 28.24
N TYR A 312 -9.37 -17.71 28.51
CA TYR A 312 -9.95 -16.99 29.64
C TYR A 312 -10.65 -15.70 29.22
N THR A 313 -11.77 -15.40 29.85
CA THR A 313 -12.69 -14.30 29.50
C THR A 313 -13.21 -13.57 30.73
N LEU A 314 -13.82 -12.39 30.52
CA LEU A 314 -14.57 -11.64 31.52
C LEU A 314 -16.02 -12.16 31.61
N ASP A 315 -16.83 -11.51 32.45
CA ASP A 315 -18.28 -11.69 32.41
C ASP A 315 -18.84 -11.03 31.12
N GLY A 316 -19.66 -11.74 30.33
CA GLY A 316 -20.20 -11.22 29.07
C GLY A 316 -20.86 -12.26 28.16
N ILE A 317 -21.54 -11.80 27.11
CA ILE A 317 -21.97 -12.68 25.99
C ILE A 317 -20.77 -12.83 25.06
N TYR A 318 -20.45 -14.06 24.66
CA TYR A 318 -19.34 -14.35 23.74
C TYR A 318 -19.81 -15.16 22.54
N TYR A 319 -19.28 -14.80 21.37
CA TYR A 319 -19.19 -15.67 20.20
C TYR A 319 -17.90 -16.46 20.31
N ILE A 320 -18.01 -17.78 20.45
CA ILE A 320 -16.88 -18.71 20.40
C ILE A 320 -16.92 -19.35 19.02
N ALA A 321 -15.83 -19.26 18.27
CA ALA A 321 -15.75 -19.77 16.91
C ALA A 321 -14.44 -20.53 16.69
N GLY A 322 -14.52 -21.61 15.90
CA GLY A 322 -13.39 -22.41 15.46
C GLY A 322 -13.36 -22.46 13.95
N ALA A 323 -12.15 -22.41 13.38
CA ALA A 323 -11.92 -22.50 11.95
C ALA A 323 -10.96 -23.67 11.63
N ASP A 324 -11.38 -24.54 10.72
CA ASP A 324 -10.53 -25.58 10.13
C ASP A 324 -10.08 -25.15 8.73
N GLY A 325 -8.80 -25.39 8.43
CA GLY A 325 -8.17 -25.01 7.16
C GLY A 325 -8.47 -25.99 6.03
N GLU A 326 -7.90 -25.72 4.86
CA GLU A 326 -8.09 -26.50 3.64
C GLU A 326 -7.85 -28.01 3.84
N LYS A 327 -8.77 -28.81 3.30
CA LYS A 327 -8.57 -30.25 3.07
C LYS A 327 -8.97 -30.58 1.63
N SER A 328 -8.57 -31.76 1.16
CA SER A 328 -8.90 -32.25 -0.18
C SER A 328 -10.41 -32.34 -0.50
N SER A 329 -11.28 -32.23 0.51
CA SER A 329 -12.74 -32.19 0.37
C SER A 329 -13.38 -30.81 0.54
N TYR A 330 -12.69 -29.80 1.08
CA TYR A 330 -13.24 -28.46 1.34
C TYR A 330 -12.17 -27.37 1.53
N ALA A 331 -12.50 -26.14 1.15
CA ALA A 331 -11.65 -24.97 1.31
C ALA A 331 -11.47 -24.57 2.78
N SER A 332 -12.55 -24.53 3.55
CA SER A 332 -12.56 -24.06 4.95
C SER A 332 -13.83 -24.53 5.67
N ALA A 333 -13.77 -24.63 7.00
CA ALA A 333 -14.95 -24.95 7.80
C ALA A 333 -15.03 -24.14 9.11
N TYR A 334 -16.21 -23.62 9.44
CA TYR A 334 -16.48 -22.75 10.59
C TYR A 334 -17.56 -23.34 11.51
N ALA A 335 -17.23 -23.48 12.79
CA ALA A 335 -18.20 -23.81 13.83
C ALA A 335 -18.33 -22.66 14.82
N THR A 336 -19.55 -22.27 15.19
CA THR A 336 -19.82 -21.14 16.07
C THR A 336 -20.77 -21.49 17.22
N TYR A 337 -20.56 -20.85 18.37
CA TYR A 337 -21.40 -20.91 19.54
C TYR A 337 -21.59 -19.48 20.09
N LYS A 338 -22.80 -19.14 20.54
CA LYS A 338 -23.12 -17.86 21.17
C LYS A 338 -23.72 -18.13 22.55
N GLY A 339 -23.13 -17.56 23.60
CA GLY A 339 -23.61 -17.80 24.97
C GLY A 339 -23.08 -16.81 26.00
N TYR A 340 -23.74 -16.75 27.16
CA TYR A 340 -23.32 -15.92 28.29
C TYR A 340 -22.32 -16.66 29.18
N VAL A 341 -21.20 -16.01 29.46
CA VAL A 341 -20.08 -16.51 30.25
C VAL A 341 -19.97 -15.66 31.52
N ASN A 342 -20.13 -16.29 32.68
CA ASN A 342 -20.01 -15.65 34.00
C ASN A 342 -19.38 -16.56 35.08
N LYS A 343 -18.85 -17.70 34.63
CA LYS A 343 -18.18 -18.76 35.38
C LYS A 343 -17.40 -19.62 34.38
N ASP A 344 -16.66 -20.61 34.87
CA ASP A 344 -16.04 -21.62 34.01
C ASP A 344 -17.10 -22.43 33.25
N ILE A 345 -16.95 -22.58 31.93
CA ILE A 345 -17.87 -23.32 31.05
C ILE A 345 -17.13 -24.26 30.10
N ALA A 346 -17.85 -25.26 29.59
CA ALA A 346 -17.40 -26.13 28.51
C ALA A 346 -18.28 -25.91 27.27
N VAL A 347 -17.67 -25.87 26.09
CA VAL A 347 -18.34 -25.65 24.79
C VAL A 347 -17.87 -26.70 23.80
N THR A 348 -18.80 -27.26 23.03
CA THR A 348 -18.48 -28.13 21.90
C THR A 348 -18.79 -27.39 20.61
N LEU A 349 -17.79 -27.28 19.74
CA LEU A 349 -17.91 -26.85 18.37
C LEU A 349 -17.97 -28.10 17.50
N ASP A 350 -19.01 -28.27 16.70
CA ASP A 350 -19.26 -29.48 15.92
C ASP A 350 -19.64 -29.10 14.49
N LEU A 351 -18.84 -29.54 13.51
CA LEU A 351 -19.05 -29.25 12.10
C LEU A 351 -20.02 -30.20 11.41
N ARG A 352 -20.39 -31.34 12.00
CA ARG A 352 -21.30 -32.30 11.35
C ARG A 352 -22.66 -31.73 10.90
N PRO A 353 -23.30 -30.77 11.61
CA PRO A 353 -24.51 -30.09 11.15
C PRO A 353 -24.22 -28.81 10.32
N ALA A 354 -23.01 -28.64 9.77
CA ALA A 354 -22.65 -27.45 9.00
C ALA A 354 -23.33 -27.42 7.62
N HIS A 355 -23.74 -26.22 7.23
CA HIS A 355 -24.29 -25.92 5.90
C HIS A 355 -23.16 -25.75 4.90
N LYS A 356 -23.37 -26.28 3.71
CA LYS A 356 -22.44 -26.22 2.59
C LYS A 356 -22.66 -24.96 1.76
N ILE A 357 -21.60 -24.19 1.56
CA ILE A 357 -21.52 -23.07 0.62
C ILE A 357 -20.64 -23.52 -0.55
N SER A 358 -21.22 -23.65 -1.74
CA SER A 358 -20.52 -24.03 -2.98
C SER A 358 -20.35 -22.83 -3.91
N TYR A 359 -19.30 -22.83 -4.72
CA TYR A 359 -19.02 -21.77 -5.70
C TYR A 359 -18.96 -22.30 -7.13
N VAL A 360 -19.62 -21.60 -8.06
CA VAL A 360 -19.58 -21.88 -9.51
C VAL A 360 -19.00 -20.66 -10.24
N PRO A 361 -17.82 -20.79 -10.89
CA PRO A 361 -17.22 -19.67 -11.63
C PRO A 361 -18.08 -19.16 -12.80
N PRO A 362 -18.09 -17.83 -13.08
CA PRO A 362 -18.80 -17.20 -14.21
C PRO A 362 -18.32 -17.59 -15.61
N ALA A 363 -17.25 -18.38 -15.72
CA ALA A 363 -16.65 -18.82 -16.98
C ALA A 363 -16.17 -20.28 -16.89
N PRO A 364 -16.11 -21.02 -18.02
CA PRO A 364 -15.48 -22.34 -18.06
C PRO A 364 -13.95 -22.26 -17.92
N ASN A 365 -13.32 -23.42 -17.68
CA ASN A 365 -11.86 -23.60 -17.62
C ASN A 365 -11.12 -22.69 -16.62
N GLN A 366 -11.81 -22.17 -15.61
CA GLN A 366 -11.21 -21.32 -14.57
C GLN A 366 -10.45 -22.16 -13.55
N VAL A 367 -9.33 -21.62 -13.04
CA VAL A 367 -8.71 -22.07 -11.79
C VAL A 367 -8.94 -21.02 -10.72
N VAL A 368 -9.51 -21.42 -9.58
CA VAL A 368 -9.50 -20.59 -8.36
C VAL A 368 -8.09 -20.62 -7.82
N ALA A 369 -7.41 -19.48 -7.91
CA ALA A 369 -6.02 -19.32 -7.50
C ALA A 369 -5.91 -18.79 -6.06
N TRP A 370 -6.96 -18.11 -5.61
CA TRP A 370 -7.12 -17.69 -4.22
C TRP A 370 -8.59 -17.76 -3.80
N LEU A 371 -8.81 -18.25 -2.59
CA LEU A 371 -10.11 -18.26 -1.92
C LEU A 371 -9.91 -17.78 -0.48
N SER A 372 -10.54 -16.67 -0.11
CA SER A 372 -10.71 -16.29 1.29
C SER A 372 -12.18 -16.34 1.70
N SER A 373 -12.42 -16.67 2.96
CA SER A 373 -13.75 -16.64 3.54
C SER A 373 -13.68 -16.32 5.02
N GLY A 374 -14.78 -15.89 5.61
CA GLY A 374 -14.79 -15.54 7.02
C GLY A 374 -16.15 -15.34 7.63
N ILE A 375 -16.13 -15.27 8.95
CA ILE A 375 -17.27 -14.98 9.81
C ILE A 375 -16.96 -13.77 10.68
N TRP A 376 -17.83 -12.76 10.67
CA TRP A 376 -17.59 -11.47 11.33
C TRP A 376 -18.74 -11.10 12.27
N TYR A 377 -18.37 -10.64 13.45
CA TYR A 377 -19.22 -9.93 14.38
C TYR A 377 -18.95 -8.43 14.24
N THR A 378 -19.91 -7.68 13.72
CA THR A 378 -19.89 -6.22 13.64
C THR A 378 -20.60 -5.64 14.87
N TYR A 379 -19.98 -4.68 15.55
CA TYR A 379 -20.59 -3.92 16.64
C TYR A 379 -20.59 -2.42 16.32
N GLN A 380 -21.75 -1.79 16.49
CA GLN A 380 -21.94 -0.35 16.38
C GLN A 380 -21.90 0.29 17.78
N ASN A 381 -20.98 1.23 17.99
CA ASN A 381 -21.03 2.11 19.15
C ASN A 381 -21.89 3.35 18.83
N SER A 382 -23.05 3.49 19.46
CA SER A 382 -23.96 4.61 19.25
C SER A 382 -23.55 5.93 19.90
N THR A 383 -22.45 5.96 20.67
CA THR A 383 -22.06 7.12 21.49
C THR A 383 -20.84 7.90 21.01
N ASN A 384 -20.03 7.35 20.09
CA ASN A 384 -18.85 8.03 19.53
C ASN A 384 -18.95 8.20 18.01
N TRP A 385 -18.70 9.43 17.58
CA TRP A 385 -18.79 9.95 16.22
C TRP A 385 -17.47 9.70 15.43
N PRO A 386 -17.46 9.37 14.12
CA PRO A 386 -18.42 8.60 13.32
C PRO A 386 -17.77 7.42 12.53
N PHE A 387 -16.50 7.07 12.77
CA PHE A 387 -15.75 6.07 11.96
C PHE A 387 -15.43 4.74 12.66
N TYR A 388 -15.70 4.63 13.96
CA TYR A 388 -15.26 3.50 14.77
C TYR A 388 -16.27 2.35 14.80
N GLN A 389 -16.45 1.71 13.64
CA GLN A 389 -17.05 0.37 13.55
C GLN A 389 -16.00 -0.70 13.85
N TYR A 390 -16.38 -1.70 14.64
CA TYR A 390 -15.44 -2.70 15.11
C TYR A 390 -15.87 -4.12 14.72
N SER A 391 -15.54 -4.49 13.49
CA SER A 391 -15.74 -5.84 12.98
C SER A 391 -14.64 -6.79 13.45
N ARG A 392 -15.06 -7.90 14.06
CA ARG A 392 -14.18 -8.92 14.66
C ARG A 392 -14.56 -10.28 14.12
N GLY A 393 -13.62 -11.00 13.52
CA GLY A 393 -13.94 -12.22 12.80
C GLY A 393 -12.83 -13.25 12.73
N LEU A 394 -13.18 -14.44 12.27
CA LEU A 394 -12.24 -15.44 11.80
C LEU A 394 -12.33 -15.50 10.29
N PHE A 395 -11.19 -15.42 9.62
CA PHE A 395 -11.09 -15.68 8.20
C PHE A 395 -10.11 -16.82 7.94
N SER A 396 -10.28 -17.44 6.78
CA SER A 396 -9.36 -18.39 6.18
C SER A 396 -8.99 -17.88 4.79
N ALA A 397 -7.83 -18.28 4.30
CA ALA A 397 -7.25 -17.79 3.07
C ALA A 397 -6.37 -18.89 2.47
N VAL A 398 -6.68 -19.30 1.23
CA VAL A 398 -6.15 -20.53 0.61
C VAL A 398 -5.71 -20.26 -0.82
N TYR A 399 -4.48 -20.65 -1.15
CA TYR A 399 -3.93 -20.62 -2.51
C TYR A 399 -4.25 -21.91 -3.26
N TYR A 400 -4.73 -21.80 -4.50
CA TYR A 400 -5.03 -22.93 -5.39
C TYR A 400 -5.81 -24.08 -4.74
N PRO A 401 -6.93 -23.80 -4.04
CA PRO A 401 -7.64 -24.79 -3.23
C PRO A 401 -8.11 -26.00 -4.04
N ALA A 402 -7.96 -27.20 -3.48
CA ALA A 402 -8.42 -28.45 -4.09
C ALA A 402 -9.95 -28.54 -4.23
N SER A 403 -10.69 -27.79 -3.41
CA SER A 403 -12.15 -27.66 -3.44
C SER A 403 -12.53 -26.23 -3.05
N THR A 404 -13.57 -25.66 -3.67
CA THR A 404 -14.11 -24.33 -3.33
C THR A 404 -15.21 -24.37 -2.27
N ASP A 405 -15.59 -25.57 -1.81
CA ASP A 405 -16.68 -25.74 -0.86
C ASP A 405 -16.28 -25.28 0.55
N ILE A 406 -17.12 -24.44 1.17
CA ILE A 406 -16.96 -23.95 2.54
C ILE A 406 -18.09 -24.50 3.40
N TYR A 407 -17.81 -24.88 4.64
CA TYR A 407 -18.82 -25.42 5.57
C TYR A 407 -18.99 -24.49 6.77
N ILE A 408 -20.23 -24.22 7.18
CA ILE A 408 -20.52 -23.31 8.28
C ILE A 408 -21.73 -23.76 9.11
N THR A 409 -21.56 -23.94 10.43
CA THR A 409 -22.68 -24.21 11.36
C THR A 409 -23.64 -23.02 11.41
N SER A 410 -24.93 -23.27 11.67
CA SER A 410 -25.93 -22.21 11.82
C SER A 410 -25.45 -21.06 12.71
N THR A 411 -25.48 -19.82 12.20
CA THR A 411 -24.94 -18.64 12.89
C THR A 411 -25.68 -17.37 12.50
N ASP A 412 -25.70 -16.37 13.38
CA ASP A 412 -26.22 -15.01 13.12
C ASP A 412 -25.13 -13.99 12.76
N LEU A 413 -23.87 -14.44 12.67
CA LEU A 413 -22.72 -13.65 12.22
C LEU A 413 -22.79 -13.30 10.73
N VAL A 414 -22.06 -12.27 10.33
CA VAL A 414 -21.78 -11.97 8.92
C VAL A 414 -20.96 -13.10 8.35
N PHE A 415 -21.37 -13.73 7.25
CA PHE A 415 -20.48 -14.60 6.47
C PHE A 415 -20.06 -13.89 5.18
N ASN A 416 -18.78 -13.99 4.81
CA ASN A 416 -18.27 -13.57 3.51
C ASN A 416 -17.38 -14.64 2.85
N SER A 417 -17.29 -14.60 1.53
CA SER A 417 -16.32 -15.35 0.73
C SER A 417 -15.90 -14.53 -0.49
N TYR A 418 -14.64 -14.65 -0.86
CA TYR A 418 -14.01 -13.95 -1.97
C TYR A 418 -13.17 -14.93 -2.79
N TYR A 419 -13.47 -15.01 -4.08
CA TYR A 419 -12.88 -15.96 -5.02
C TYR A 419 -12.12 -15.18 -6.08
N GLN A 420 -10.84 -15.50 -6.25
CA GLN A 420 -10.04 -14.98 -7.36
C GLN A 420 -9.62 -16.11 -8.28
N HIS A 421 -9.94 -15.94 -9.57
CA HIS A 421 -9.70 -16.94 -10.58
C HIS A 421 -9.39 -16.33 -11.96
N TYR A 422 -8.76 -17.16 -12.79
CA TYR A 422 -8.38 -16.84 -14.16
C TYR A 422 -8.45 -18.11 -15.02
N ASP A 423 -8.37 -17.97 -16.35
CA ASP A 423 -8.38 -19.14 -17.25
C ASP A 423 -7.10 -19.98 -17.06
N LYS A 424 -7.28 -21.29 -16.85
CA LYS A 424 -6.22 -22.26 -16.56
C LYS A 424 -5.09 -22.28 -17.60
N SER A 425 -5.32 -21.83 -18.84
CA SER A 425 -4.29 -21.71 -19.87
C SER A 425 -3.16 -20.72 -19.50
N TYR A 426 -3.39 -19.77 -18.60
CA TYR A 426 -2.38 -18.82 -18.11
C TYR A 426 -1.65 -19.26 -16.84
N MET A 427 -1.92 -20.47 -16.32
CA MET A 427 -1.27 -20.98 -15.10
C MET A 427 0.22 -21.27 -15.34
N ASN A 428 1.09 -20.54 -14.64
CA ASN A 428 2.53 -20.75 -14.67
C ASN A 428 2.97 -21.84 -13.68
N VAL A 429 2.95 -23.10 -14.10
CA VAL A 429 3.29 -24.25 -13.22
C VAL A 429 4.70 -24.15 -12.57
N PRO A 430 5.77 -23.68 -13.26
CA PRO A 430 7.08 -23.48 -12.65
C PRO A 430 7.15 -22.44 -11.51
N ASP A 431 6.29 -21.42 -11.54
CA ASP A 431 6.17 -20.41 -10.46
C ASP A 431 4.72 -19.93 -10.38
N PRO A 432 3.88 -20.62 -9.57
CA PRO A 432 2.46 -20.28 -9.41
C PRO A 432 2.24 -18.98 -8.63
N SER A 433 3.32 -18.33 -8.14
CA SER A 433 3.27 -16.98 -7.57
C SER A 433 3.44 -15.87 -8.63
N VAL A 434 3.62 -16.23 -9.90
CA VAL A 434 3.68 -15.31 -11.05
C VAL A 434 2.45 -15.50 -11.92
N LEU A 435 1.75 -14.39 -12.19
CA LEU A 435 0.53 -14.35 -12.99
C LEU A 435 0.71 -13.47 -14.23
N ASN A 436 0.36 -14.00 -15.40
CA ASN A 436 0.38 -13.29 -16.69
C ASN A 436 -0.97 -13.43 -17.44
N ALA A 437 -2.08 -13.57 -16.72
CA ALA A 437 -3.42 -13.63 -17.33
C ALA A 437 -3.89 -12.21 -17.74
N PRO A 438 -4.46 -12.03 -18.95
CA PRO A 438 -4.99 -10.75 -19.40
C PRO A 438 -6.38 -10.44 -18.82
N GLU A 439 -7.11 -11.47 -18.38
CA GLU A 439 -8.39 -11.35 -17.67
C GLU A 439 -8.31 -12.00 -16.28
N LEU A 440 -8.90 -11.34 -15.28
CA LEU A 440 -9.09 -11.82 -13.92
C LEU A 440 -10.55 -11.70 -13.47
N TYR A 441 -10.96 -12.53 -12.52
CA TYR A 441 -12.26 -12.45 -11.87
C TYR A 441 -12.02 -12.38 -10.36
N SER A 442 -12.64 -11.40 -9.72
CA SER A 442 -12.49 -11.06 -8.30
C SER A 442 -13.91 -10.97 -7.70
N ILE A 443 -14.43 -12.13 -7.30
CA ILE A 443 -15.85 -12.35 -7.02
C ILE A 443 -16.08 -12.36 -5.51
N SER A 444 -16.85 -11.40 -5.00
CA SER A 444 -17.18 -11.28 -3.57
C SER A 444 -18.65 -11.63 -3.32
N PHE A 445 -18.89 -12.32 -2.21
CA PHE A 445 -20.22 -12.67 -1.71
C PHE A 445 -20.28 -12.52 -0.18
N ALA A 446 -21.35 -11.92 0.34
CA ALA A 446 -21.60 -11.82 1.79
C ALA A 446 -23.10 -11.92 2.14
N THR A 447 -23.42 -12.36 3.36
CA THR A 447 -24.82 -12.59 3.78
C THR A 447 -25.02 -12.62 5.30
N LYS A 448 -26.25 -12.29 5.76
CA LYS A 448 -26.63 -12.18 7.19
C LYS A 448 -27.02 -13.50 7.81
N GLY A 449 -26.08 -14.07 8.56
CA GLY A 449 -26.19 -15.41 9.09
C GLY A 449 -26.12 -16.47 7.99
N VAL A 450 -25.95 -17.72 8.40
CA VAL A 450 -26.11 -18.88 7.52
C VAL A 450 -26.96 -19.89 8.26
N TYR A 451 -27.99 -20.41 7.61
CA TYR A 451 -28.98 -21.32 8.20
C TYR A 451 -29.37 -22.48 7.27
N GLU A 452 -28.85 -22.48 6.04
CA GLU A 452 -29.11 -23.45 4.98
C GLU A 452 -27.93 -23.51 4.00
N ASN A 453 -27.88 -24.57 3.18
CA ASN A 453 -26.90 -24.70 2.10
C ASN A 453 -27.09 -23.60 1.05
N LYS A 454 -26.01 -23.10 0.46
CA LYS A 454 -26.04 -22.04 -0.56
C LYS A 454 -25.10 -22.31 -1.72
N THR A 455 -25.49 -21.87 -2.91
CA THR A 455 -24.61 -21.83 -4.09
C THR A 455 -24.38 -20.37 -4.47
N VAL A 456 -23.11 -20.00 -4.62
CA VAL A 456 -22.67 -18.68 -5.09
C VAL A 456 -22.29 -18.83 -6.55
N SER A 457 -22.96 -18.07 -7.42
CA SER A 457 -22.74 -18.08 -8.87
C SER A 457 -23.13 -16.73 -9.46
N TYR A 458 -22.34 -16.23 -10.40
CA TYR A 458 -22.63 -15.02 -11.17
C TYR A 458 -22.48 -15.33 -12.66
N SER A 459 -23.25 -14.66 -13.51
CA SER A 459 -22.98 -14.58 -14.96
C SER A 459 -22.08 -13.38 -15.26
N LYS A 460 -21.35 -13.39 -16.38
CA LYS A 460 -20.50 -12.24 -16.79
C LYS A 460 -21.28 -10.91 -16.89
N SER A 461 -22.56 -10.95 -17.25
CA SER A 461 -23.44 -9.79 -17.34
C SER A 461 -23.85 -9.20 -16.00
N GLU A 462 -23.67 -9.94 -14.90
CA GLU A 462 -23.92 -9.48 -13.53
C GLU A 462 -22.65 -8.94 -12.87
N LEU A 463 -21.57 -8.73 -13.63
CA LEU A 463 -20.27 -8.26 -13.14
C LEU A 463 -19.90 -6.87 -13.68
N ALA A 464 -19.15 -6.12 -12.87
CA ALA A 464 -18.47 -4.91 -13.34
C ALA A 464 -17.19 -5.33 -14.08
N ARG A 465 -17.13 -5.09 -15.39
CA ARG A 465 -15.94 -5.35 -16.21
C ARG A 465 -15.08 -4.09 -16.24
N VAL A 466 -13.86 -4.20 -15.72
CA VAL A 466 -12.97 -3.05 -15.50
C VAL A 466 -11.67 -3.24 -16.27
N VAL A 467 -11.40 -2.35 -17.23
CA VAL A 467 -10.14 -2.33 -17.99
C VAL A 467 -9.15 -1.41 -17.26
N LYS A 468 -8.05 -1.96 -16.75
CA LYS A 468 -7.08 -1.26 -15.90
C LYS A 468 -5.79 -1.02 -16.67
N ASP A 469 -5.56 0.22 -17.06
CA ASP A 469 -4.30 0.70 -17.62
C ASP A 469 -3.40 1.21 -16.50
N TYR A 470 -2.31 0.53 -16.20
CA TYR A 470 -1.38 1.01 -15.18
C TYR A 470 -0.32 1.88 -15.83
N LYS A 471 -0.47 3.20 -15.73
CA LYS A 471 0.34 4.19 -16.47
C LYS A 471 1.37 4.91 -15.62
N VAL A 472 1.69 4.36 -14.44
CA VAL A 472 2.71 4.88 -13.52
C VAL A 472 4.03 5.06 -14.26
N ALA A 473 4.76 6.13 -13.91
CA ALA A 473 6.08 6.47 -14.45
C ALA A 473 7.16 5.46 -14.01
N LEU A 474 6.97 4.21 -14.43
CA LEU A 474 7.79 3.06 -14.13
C LEU A 474 8.54 2.67 -15.38
N THR A 475 9.85 2.62 -15.21
CA THR A 475 10.86 2.15 -16.17
C THR A 475 10.56 0.70 -16.60
N PRO A 476 11.16 0.18 -17.70
CA PRO A 476 10.63 -0.94 -18.50
C PRO A 476 10.22 -2.20 -17.71
N PRO A 477 9.23 -2.97 -18.22
CA PRO A 477 8.35 -3.89 -17.47
C PRO A 477 9.02 -4.64 -16.32
N ILE A 478 8.88 -4.07 -15.12
CA ILE A 478 9.35 -4.59 -13.84
C ILE A 478 8.40 -5.66 -13.26
N ALA A 479 8.87 -6.40 -12.26
CA ALA A 479 8.03 -7.34 -11.51
C ALA A 479 7.45 -6.63 -10.27
N ALA A 480 6.12 -6.44 -10.27
CA ALA A 480 5.37 -5.88 -9.17
C ALA A 480 4.64 -6.99 -8.41
N LEU A 481 4.52 -6.88 -7.09
CA LEU A 481 3.52 -7.61 -6.31
C LEU A 481 2.20 -6.85 -6.43
N PHE A 482 1.11 -7.55 -6.73
CA PHE A 482 -0.25 -7.01 -6.77
C PHE A 482 -1.09 -7.67 -5.69
N TRP A 483 -1.88 -6.88 -4.96
CA TRP A 483 -2.95 -7.34 -4.06
C TRP A 483 -4.25 -6.54 -4.29
N ARG A 484 -5.37 -7.16 -3.93
CA ARG A 484 -6.73 -6.63 -4.11
C ARG A 484 -7.70 -7.20 -3.10
N ASP A 485 -7.75 -6.60 -1.92
CA ASP A 485 -8.68 -7.03 -0.89
C ASP A 485 -10.10 -6.56 -1.21
N VAL A 486 -11.08 -7.01 -0.42
CA VAL A 486 -12.45 -6.50 -0.47
C VAL A 486 -12.92 -6.12 0.93
N ASP A 487 -13.55 -4.96 1.02
CA ASP A 487 -14.11 -4.39 2.24
C ASP A 487 -15.59 -4.03 1.99
N GLY A 488 -16.49 -4.54 2.82
CA GLY A 488 -17.95 -4.37 2.63
C GLY A 488 -18.57 -3.57 3.76
N TRP A 489 -19.34 -2.52 3.45
CA TRP A 489 -19.93 -1.56 4.40
C TRP A 489 -21.42 -1.33 4.10
N TYR A 490 -22.34 -1.39 5.08
CA TYR A 490 -23.76 -1.07 4.83
C TYR A 490 -24.01 0.45 4.73
N SER A 491 -24.62 0.93 3.63
CA SER A 491 -24.60 2.37 3.30
C SER A 491 -25.68 3.24 3.96
N TYR A 492 -26.74 2.66 4.55
CA TYR A 492 -27.84 3.40 5.19
C TYR A 492 -28.31 2.72 6.50
N GLY A 493 -27.36 2.50 7.42
CA GLY A 493 -27.58 1.84 8.71
C GLY A 493 -26.54 0.74 8.96
N TYR A 494 -25.53 1.05 9.78
CA TYR A 494 -24.23 0.35 9.84
C TYR A 494 -24.24 -1.07 10.48
N ASP A 495 -25.13 -1.95 10.02
CA ASP A 495 -25.34 -3.29 10.56
C ASP A 495 -24.33 -4.35 10.07
N TRP A 496 -23.55 -4.05 9.01
CA TRP A 496 -22.69 -5.01 8.27
C TRP A 496 -21.34 -4.39 7.94
N HIS A 497 -20.25 -5.01 8.44
CA HIS A 497 -18.89 -4.71 7.97
C HIS A 497 -18.00 -5.96 8.02
N PHE A 498 -17.30 -6.27 6.91
CA PHE A 498 -16.37 -7.39 6.80
C PHE A 498 -15.19 -7.06 5.88
N TRP A 499 -14.07 -7.75 6.07
CA TRP A 499 -12.91 -7.70 5.18
C TRP A 499 -12.64 -9.10 4.60
N ALA A 500 -12.12 -9.19 3.38
CA ALA A 500 -11.59 -10.44 2.83
C ALA A 500 -10.21 -10.19 2.22
N PRO A 501 -9.15 -10.87 2.68
CA PRO A 501 -7.83 -10.75 2.09
C PRO A 501 -7.77 -11.44 0.73
N SER A 502 -6.73 -11.16 -0.04
CA SER A 502 -6.67 -11.44 -1.47
C SER A 502 -5.40 -12.11 -1.99
N MET A 503 -5.40 -12.34 -3.30
CA MET A 503 -4.30 -12.74 -4.15
C MET A 503 -3.11 -11.79 -4.05
N HIS A 504 -1.98 -12.27 -3.53
CA HIS A 504 -0.68 -11.59 -3.59
C HIS A 504 0.21 -12.23 -4.67
N PHE A 505 -0.02 -11.91 -5.95
CA PHE A 505 0.80 -12.44 -7.05
C PHE A 505 1.77 -11.42 -7.64
N THR A 506 2.90 -11.97 -8.10
CA THR A 506 3.87 -11.23 -8.90
C THR A 506 3.32 -11.11 -10.32
N ILE A 507 3.12 -9.89 -10.79
CA ILE A 507 2.75 -9.62 -12.16
C ILE A 507 3.90 -8.87 -12.85
N THR A 508 4.11 -9.14 -14.14
CA THR A 508 4.90 -8.23 -14.97
C THR A 508 4.07 -6.96 -15.09
N ALA A 509 4.49 -5.85 -14.45
CA ALA A 509 3.69 -4.66 -14.20
C ALA A 509 2.86 -4.29 -15.46
N PRO A 510 1.55 -4.60 -15.47
CA PRO A 510 0.85 -4.74 -16.73
C PRO A 510 0.55 -3.37 -17.31
N LYS A 511 0.80 -3.16 -18.60
CA LYS A 511 0.32 -1.95 -19.29
C LYS A 511 -1.21 -1.93 -19.36
N ARG A 512 -1.85 -3.10 -19.26
CA ARG A 512 -3.30 -3.31 -19.22
C ARG A 512 -3.66 -4.65 -18.55
N LEU A 513 -4.69 -4.66 -17.71
CA LEU A 513 -5.39 -5.84 -17.19
C LEU A 513 -6.91 -5.67 -17.41
N VAL A 514 -7.66 -6.74 -17.64
CA VAL A 514 -9.13 -6.73 -17.53
C VAL A 514 -9.53 -7.49 -16.28
N GLU A 515 -10.42 -6.91 -15.48
CA GLU A 515 -10.90 -7.54 -14.24
C GLU A 515 -12.42 -7.49 -14.14
N TYR A 516 -13.04 -8.61 -13.79
CA TYR A 516 -14.48 -8.71 -13.52
C TYR A 516 -14.73 -8.76 -12.01
N LEU A 517 -15.44 -7.77 -11.49
CA LEU A 517 -15.71 -7.57 -10.07
C LEU A 517 -17.19 -7.76 -9.75
N SER A 518 -17.52 -8.26 -8.56
CA SER A 518 -18.92 -8.30 -8.09
C SER A 518 -19.44 -6.88 -7.83
N PRO A 519 -20.51 -6.43 -8.49
CA PRO A 519 -21.12 -5.13 -8.27
C PRO A 519 -22.07 -5.16 -7.07
N TRP A 520 -22.58 -4.00 -6.70
CA TRP A 520 -23.36 -3.83 -5.48
C TRP A 520 -24.83 -4.32 -5.58
N PRO A 521 -25.29 -5.26 -4.72
CA PRO A 521 -26.72 -5.50 -4.50
C PRO A 521 -27.31 -4.51 -3.47
N GLN A 522 -27.84 -3.37 -3.94
CA GLN A 522 -28.71 -2.32 -3.33
C GLN A 522 -28.57 -1.88 -1.83
N ASN A 523 -27.84 -2.57 -0.94
CA ASN A 523 -27.82 -2.33 0.51
C ASN A 523 -26.41 -2.39 1.19
N ILE A 524 -25.49 -3.28 0.77
CA ILE A 524 -24.07 -3.36 1.26
C ILE A 524 -23.02 -2.83 0.25
N SER A 525 -22.53 -1.59 0.39
CA SER A 525 -21.44 -1.03 -0.43
C SER A 525 -20.19 -1.91 -0.40
N LEU A 526 -19.64 -2.23 -1.58
CA LEU A 526 -18.39 -3.00 -1.71
C LEU A 526 -17.26 -2.10 -2.22
N TRP A 527 -16.20 -2.03 -1.44
CA TRP A 527 -14.95 -1.37 -1.77
C TRP A 527 -13.88 -2.42 -2.05
N TYR A 528 -13.02 -2.13 -3.01
CA TYR A 528 -11.90 -2.97 -3.37
C TYR A 528 -10.58 -2.22 -3.13
N PRO A 529 -10.01 -2.32 -1.91
CA PRO A 529 -8.61 -1.96 -1.67
C PRO A 529 -7.71 -2.62 -2.72
N VAL A 530 -6.82 -1.86 -3.32
CA VAL A 530 -5.88 -2.30 -4.36
C VAL A 530 -4.48 -1.82 -4.04
N GLY A 531 -3.46 -2.59 -4.38
CA GLY A 531 -2.11 -2.04 -4.37
C GLY A 531 -1.07 -2.77 -5.22
N TYR A 532 0.03 -2.07 -5.49
CA TYR A 532 1.18 -2.54 -6.26
C TYR A 532 2.48 -2.17 -5.56
N GLU A 533 3.31 -3.15 -5.22
CA GLU A 533 4.64 -2.96 -4.62
C GLU A 533 5.71 -3.40 -5.61
N LYS A 534 6.83 -2.66 -5.68
CA LYS A 534 8.01 -3.14 -6.39
C LYS A 534 8.57 -4.42 -5.74
N LYS A 535 8.45 -5.57 -6.41
CA LYS A 535 9.03 -6.83 -5.92
C LYS A 535 10.48 -7.04 -6.34
N ARG A 536 10.82 -6.78 -7.61
CA ARG A 536 12.21 -6.78 -8.11
C ARG A 536 12.37 -6.01 -9.40
N ASP A 537 13.58 -5.48 -9.60
CA ASP A 537 14.05 -4.99 -10.89
C ASP A 537 14.23 -6.12 -11.90
N GLN A 538 14.18 -5.78 -13.19
CA GLN A 538 14.68 -6.64 -14.26
C GLN A 538 16.22 -6.63 -14.27
N PRO A 539 16.87 -7.68 -14.80
CA PRO A 539 18.32 -7.68 -14.97
C PRO A 539 18.82 -6.44 -15.71
N ASN A 540 19.76 -5.72 -15.10
CA ASN A 540 20.40 -4.50 -15.62
C ASN A 540 19.51 -3.25 -15.73
N VAL A 541 18.31 -3.22 -15.13
CA VAL A 541 17.46 -2.01 -15.07
C VAL A 541 17.17 -1.68 -13.60
N ALA A 542 17.98 -0.81 -13.00
CA ALA A 542 17.70 -0.30 -11.65
C ALA A 542 16.60 0.77 -11.70
N THR A 543 15.57 0.61 -10.89
CA THR A 543 14.44 1.57 -10.77
C THR A 543 14.27 2.02 -9.31
N PRO A 544 13.61 3.16 -9.00
CA PRO A 544 13.20 3.49 -7.63
C PRO A 544 12.30 2.41 -7.00
N TYR A 545 12.16 2.39 -5.68
CA TYR A 545 11.07 1.65 -5.02
C TYR A 545 9.78 2.45 -5.14
N PHE A 546 8.64 1.76 -5.21
CA PHE A 546 7.30 2.34 -5.15
C PHE A 546 6.34 1.37 -4.45
N LEU A 547 5.31 1.95 -3.84
CA LEU A 547 4.17 1.27 -3.23
C LEU A 547 2.92 2.08 -3.56
N TYR A 548 2.09 1.61 -4.48
CA TYR A 548 0.80 2.22 -4.75
C TYR A 548 -0.27 1.52 -3.90
N VAL A 549 -1.13 2.28 -3.22
CA VAL A 549 -2.32 1.76 -2.51
C VAL A 549 -3.51 2.67 -2.84
N GLY A 550 -4.69 2.07 -3.06
CA GLY A 550 -5.90 2.80 -3.42
C GLY A 550 -7.21 2.06 -3.15
N TRP A 551 -8.34 2.73 -3.41
CA TRP A 551 -9.69 2.20 -3.15
C TRP A 551 -10.61 2.34 -4.37
N GLU A 552 -11.16 1.21 -4.84
CA GLU A 552 -12.08 1.20 -5.99
C GLU A 552 -13.52 0.82 -5.59
N HIS A 553 -14.54 1.48 -6.18
CA HIS A 553 -15.96 1.19 -5.94
C HIS A 553 -16.72 1.02 -7.27
N TYR A 554 -17.52 -0.05 -7.40
CA TYR A 554 -18.34 -0.32 -8.59
C TYR A 554 -19.80 -0.64 -8.21
N PRO A 555 -20.72 0.34 -8.26
CA PRO A 555 -22.05 0.19 -7.69
C PRO A 555 -23.03 -0.60 -8.57
N VAL A 556 -22.72 -0.82 -9.85
CA VAL A 556 -23.58 -1.56 -10.79
C VAL A 556 -22.74 -2.42 -11.75
N ALA A 557 -23.38 -3.40 -12.40
CA ALA A 557 -22.77 -4.12 -13.51
C ALA A 557 -22.58 -3.17 -14.71
N GLY A 558 -21.47 -3.30 -15.43
CA GLY A 558 -21.14 -2.41 -16.54
C GLY A 558 -19.67 -2.43 -16.94
N ASP A 559 -19.34 -1.71 -18.02
CA ASP A 559 -17.97 -1.52 -18.51
C ASP A 559 -17.36 -0.23 -17.94
N TYR A 560 -16.19 -0.38 -17.32
CA TYR A 560 -15.40 0.69 -16.70
C TYR A 560 -13.97 0.69 -17.24
N SER A 561 -13.30 1.84 -17.22
CA SER A 561 -11.88 1.94 -17.57
C SER A 561 -11.10 2.73 -16.51
N VAL A 562 -10.18 2.07 -15.83
CA VAL A 562 -9.28 2.55 -14.78
C VAL A 562 -7.96 2.96 -15.46
N ALA A 563 -7.42 4.14 -15.14
CA ALA A 563 -6.05 4.50 -15.52
C ALA A 563 -5.30 5.04 -14.30
N THR A 564 -4.26 4.35 -13.85
CA THR A 564 -3.39 4.84 -12.74
C THR A 564 -2.34 5.82 -13.27
N ASN A 565 -1.87 6.72 -12.41
CA ASN A 565 -0.94 7.83 -12.68
C ASN A 565 -1.59 9.11 -13.20
N ARG A 566 -1.69 10.12 -12.32
CA ARG A 566 -2.07 11.49 -12.68
C ARG A 566 -0.84 12.36 -12.75
N HIS A 567 -0.46 12.74 -13.96
CA HIS A 567 0.51 13.78 -14.17
C HIS A 567 -0.07 15.01 -14.88
N PRO A 568 0.33 16.22 -14.48
CA PRO A 568 1.27 16.54 -13.39
C PRO A 568 0.78 16.19 -11.99
N LEU A 569 1.69 15.76 -11.10
CA LEU A 569 1.40 15.34 -9.72
C LEU A 569 0.82 16.49 -8.89
N ALA A 570 -0.28 16.24 -8.17
CA ALA A 570 -1.04 17.27 -7.47
C ALA A 570 -1.11 17.09 -5.93
N PRO A 571 -0.50 17.98 -5.13
CA PRO A 571 -0.66 18.01 -3.68
C PRO A 571 -2.03 18.49 -3.21
N GLU A 572 -2.63 17.71 -2.32
CA GLU A 572 -3.98 17.84 -1.80
C GLU A 572 -3.98 18.32 -0.34
N ILE A 573 -4.94 19.18 -0.02
CA ILE A 573 -5.24 19.59 1.36
C ILE A 573 -6.75 19.43 1.55
N SER A 574 -7.16 18.37 2.23
CA SER A 574 -8.51 18.28 2.79
C SER A 574 -8.56 18.96 4.15
N ILE A 575 -9.67 19.60 4.46
CA ILE A 575 -9.86 20.33 5.70
C ILE A 575 -11.29 20.07 6.12
N ASP A 576 -11.47 19.34 7.21
CA ASP A 576 -12.77 19.04 7.77
C ASP A 576 -13.06 19.92 8.99
N VAL A 577 -14.28 20.45 9.03
CA VAL A 577 -14.80 21.20 10.18
C VAL A 577 -15.96 20.45 10.81
N TYR A 578 -15.86 20.14 12.11
CA TYR A 578 -16.88 19.37 12.83
C TYR A 578 -17.34 20.04 14.13
N GLY A 579 -18.62 19.85 14.46
CA GLY A 579 -19.20 20.14 15.77
C GLY A 579 -20.20 21.30 15.82
N SER A 580 -21.14 21.22 16.77
CA SER A 580 -22.21 22.21 16.96
C SER A 580 -21.96 23.22 18.09
N ASN A 581 -20.90 23.08 18.90
CA ASN A 581 -20.65 23.98 20.04
C ASN A 581 -19.18 24.25 20.44
N VAL A 582 -18.18 23.55 19.88
CA VAL A 582 -16.76 23.98 19.89
C VAL A 582 -16.15 23.52 18.58
N ALA A 583 -15.66 24.45 17.75
CA ALA A 583 -15.13 24.12 16.43
C ALA A 583 -13.89 23.22 16.54
N THR A 584 -14.06 21.99 16.09
CA THR A 584 -13.02 20.97 15.97
C THR A 584 -12.56 21.02 14.52
N LEU A 585 -11.38 21.60 14.29
CA LEU A 585 -10.80 21.79 12.96
C LEU A 585 -9.72 20.73 12.75
N TYR A 586 -9.89 19.89 11.72
CA TYR A 586 -8.88 18.95 11.28
C TYR A 586 -8.37 19.35 9.91
N ALA A 587 -7.06 19.43 9.78
CA ALA A 587 -6.41 19.43 8.47
C ALA A 587 -5.87 18.03 8.20
N TRP A 588 -6.20 17.48 7.04
CA TRP A 588 -5.68 16.23 6.52
C TRP A 588 -5.09 16.50 5.15
N THR A 589 -3.79 16.26 4.98
CA THR A 589 -3.08 16.64 3.76
C THR A 589 -2.37 15.44 3.18
N ASP A 590 -2.59 15.19 1.89
CA ASP A 590 -1.89 14.17 1.11
C ASP A 590 -0.92 14.85 0.14
N ILE A 591 0.30 14.34 0.04
CA ILE A 591 1.35 14.99 -0.75
C ILE A 591 1.06 14.87 -2.24
N PHE A 592 0.50 13.74 -2.71
CA PHE A 592 0.06 13.54 -4.09
C PHE A 592 -1.04 12.46 -4.18
N GLN A 593 -2.10 12.71 -4.96
CA GLN A 593 -3.09 11.71 -5.36
C GLN A 593 -2.89 11.23 -6.80
N ASP A 594 -3.13 9.93 -7.06
CA ASP A 594 -2.61 9.27 -8.27
C ASP A 594 -3.63 8.47 -9.11
N PHE A 595 -4.94 8.81 -9.09
CA PHE A 595 -5.96 8.02 -9.79
C PHE A 595 -7.20 8.77 -10.34
N HIS A 596 -7.90 8.22 -11.36
CA HIS A 596 -9.39 8.04 -11.44
C HIS A 596 -9.87 7.33 -12.73
N VAL A 597 -11.08 6.75 -12.65
CA VAL A 597 -11.82 5.96 -13.68
C VAL A 597 -12.49 6.85 -14.75
N TYR A 598 -12.57 6.36 -15.99
CA TYR A 598 -13.49 6.84 -17.02
C TYR A 598 -14.77 6.01 -17.10
N LYS A 599 -15.91 6.67 -16.84
CA LYS A 599 -17.03 6.73 -17.80
C LYS A 599 -17.83 8.02 -17.59
N ILE A 600 -18.14 8.70 -18.69
CA ILE A 600 -19.15 9.76 -18.71
C ILE A 600 -20.50 9.08 -18.93
N ASP A 601 -21.31 9.04 -17.87
CA ASP A 601 -22.78 9.00 -17.81
C ASP A 601 -23.22 8.25 -16.53
N SER A 602 -23.70 9.03 -15.54
CA SER A 602 -24.20 8.64 -14.20
C SER A 602 -23.19 8.01 -13.20
N ASP A 603 -22.98 8.76 -12.11
CA ASP A 603 -22.55 8.39 -10.74
C ASP A 603 -21.55 7.23 -10.56
N VAL A 604 -20.26 7.61 -10.55
CA VAL A 604 -19.16 6.84 -9.94
C VAL A 604 -18.53 7.70 -8.84
N ILE A 605 -18.38 7.13 -7.64
CA ILE A 605 -17.80 7.78 -6.46
C ILE A 605 -16.36 7.28 -6.27
N PHE A 606 -15.45 8.16 -5.88
CA PHE A 606 -14.01 7.89 -5.75
C PHE A 606 -13.52 8.11 -4.32
N ASP A 607 -12.51 7.37 -3.90
CA ASP A 607 -11.75 7.59 -2.65
C ASP A 607 -10.24 7.38 -2.90
N TRP A 608 -9.45 8.07 -2.07
CA TRP A 608 -8.00 8.35 -1.99
C TRP A 608 -6.97 7.24 -2.29
N ASP A 609 -5.87 7.63 -2.95
CA ASP A 609 -4.69 6.81 -3.29
C ASP A 609 -3.37 7.57 -3.01
N THR A 610 -2.32 6.92 -2.47
CA THR A 610 -0.98 7.51 -2.21
C THR A 610 0.18 6.54 -2.50
N LEU A 611 1.40 7.08 -2.72
CA LEU A 611 2.61 6.32 -3.10
C LEU A 611 3.48 5.80 -1.92
N TRP A 612 3.08 6.08 -0.68
CA TRP A 612 3.71 5.59 0.57
C TRP A 612 5.25 5.76 0.60
N SER A 613 5.74 6.81 -0.05
CA SER A 613 7.16 7.12 -0.26
C SER A 613 7.46 8.59 -0.61
N ASP A 614 6.48 9.49 -0.55
CA ASP A 614 6.66 10.92 -0.86
C ASP A 614 6.98 11.75 0.39
N TYR A 615 7.73 12.84 0.24
CA TYR A 615 8.17 13.71 1.33
C TYR A 615 7.52 15.09 1.27
N GLY A 616 6.94 15.54 2.38
CA GLY A 616 6.11 16.73 2.44
C GLY A 616 6.50 17.67 3.57
N ILE A 617 6.27 18.97 3.36
CA ILE A 617 6.36 19.99 4.40
C ILE A 617 5.07 20.80 4.40
N LEU A 618 4.37 20.82 5.54
CA LEU A 618 3.13 21.57 5.73
C LEU A 618 3.37 22.70 6.73
N THR A 619 3.10 23.94 6.30
CA THR A 619 3.03 25.11 7.16
C THR A 619 1.59 25.62 7.22
N ILE A 620 1.05 25.78 8.42
CA ILE A 620 -0.28 26.35 8.66
C ILE A 620 -0.13 27.67 9.42
N LYS A 621 -0.72 28.73 8.88
CA LYS A 621 -0.79 30.06 9.48
C LYS A 621 -2.23 30.40 9.84
N ARG A 622 -2.44 31.02 11.00
CA ARG A 622 -3.72 31.61 11.43
C ARG A 622 -3.53 33.11 11.63
N ASN A 623 -4.30 33.92 10.90
CA ASN A 623 -4.19 35.39 10.88
C ASN A 623 -2.73 35.87 10.66
N GLY A 624 -1.99 35.20 9.77
CA GLY A 624 -0.57 35.48 9.47
C GLY A 624 0.46 34.83 10.40
N THR A 625 0.06 34.33 11.58
CA THR A 625 0.97 33.68 12.53
C THR A 625 1.07 32.18 12.26
N VAL A 626 2.28 31.64 12.12
CA VAL A 626 2.51 30.19 12.00
C VAL A 626 2.07 29.48 13.28
N ILE A 627 1.14 28.52 13.15
CA ILE A 627 0.64 27.69 14.25
C ILE A 627 1.05 26.21 14.11
N PHE A 628 1.44 25.79 12.90
CA PHE A 628 2.03 24.48 12.63
C PHE A 628 3.09 24.62 11.54
N ASN A 629 4.21 23.93 11.72
CA ASN A 629 5.21 23.70 10.68
C ASN A 629 5.84 22.33 10.97
N GLY A 630 5.80 21.42 10.01
CA GLY A 630 6.38 20.09 10.17
C GLY A 630 6.53 19.35 8.85
N SER A 631 7.53 18.49 8.80
CA SER A 631 7.68 17.50 7.73
C SER A 631 6.87 16.24 8.00
N PHE A 632 6.56 15.52 6.94
CA PHE A 632 5.81 14.27 6.97
C PHE A 632 6.10 13.42 5.73
N TYR A 633 5.68 12.16 5.80
CA TYR A 633 5.70 11.23 4.67
C TYR A 633 4.24 10.92 4.29
N ASP A 634 3.95 11.05 3.00
CA ASP A 634 2.68 10.80 2.29
C ASP A 634 1.45 11.58 2.76
N TRP A 635 1.11 11.50 4.05
CA TRP A 635 -0.05 12.16 4.61
C TRP A 635 0.20 12.73 6.00
N LYS A 636 -0.54 13.78 6.36
CA LYS A 636 -0.49 14.38 7.70
C LYS A 636 -1.87 14.76 8.20
N TRP A 637 -2.20 14.24 9.37
CA TRP A 637 -3.31 14.76 10.18
C TRP A 637 -2.80 15.77 11.20
N VAL A 638 -3.40 16.96 11.20
CA VAL A 638 -3.14 18.04 12.17
C VAL A 638 -4.44 18.40 12.88
N ASN A 639 -4.47 18.14 14.17
CA ASN A 639 -5.55 18.55 15.07
C ASN A 639 -5.35 20.02 15.48
N LEU A 640 -6.33 20.87 15.15
CA LEU A 640 -6.35 22.30 15.43
C LEU A 640 -7.49 22.68 16.39
N ASN A 641 -7.87 21.78 17.30
CA ASN A 641 -9.00 21.94 18.21
C ASN A 641 -8.83 23.12 19.18
N ASN A 642 -9.95 23.71 19.58
CA ASN A 642 -10.04 24.83 20.53
C ASN A 642 -9.44 26.17 20.07
N LEU A 643 -9.19 26.35 18.77
CA LEU A 643 -8.83 27.66 18.22
C LEU A 643 -10.07 28.57 18.07
N PRO A 644 -10.02 29.86 18.50
CA PRO A 644 -11.15 30.76 18.33
C PRO A 644 -11.48 31.03 16.85
N LEU A 645 -12.78 31.12 16.54
CA LEU A 645 -13.31 31.50 15.23
C LEU A 645 -14.11 32.83 15.32
N PRO A 646 -14.26 33.60 14.22
CA PRO A 646 -13.73 33.33 12.89
C PRO A 646 -12.23 33.58 12.80
N ALA A 647 -11.57 32.99 11.80
CA ALA A 647 -10.16 33.22 11.53
C ALA A 647 -9.82 32.98 10.06
N LYS A 648 -8.87 33.76 9.54
CA LYS A 648 -8.22 33.49 8.25
C LYS A 648 -7.14 32.44 8.46
N PHE A 649 -7.16 31.39 7.64
CA PHE A 649 -6.08 30.41 7.58
C PHE A 649 -5.33 30.53 6.25
N GLU A 650 -4.03 30.26 6.29
CA GLU A 650 -3.20 30.04 5.11
C GLU A 650 -2.46 28.72 5.27
N PHE A 651 -2.51 27.89 4.25
CA PHE A 651 -1.83 26.60 4.18
C PHE A 651 -0.80 26.68 3.06
N ASP A 652 0.46 26.47 3.39
CA ASP A 652 1.55 26.29 2.42
C ASP A 652 2.00 24.81 2.49
N LEU A 653 1.77 24.07 1.42
CA LEU A 653 2.19 22.67 1.26
C LEU A 653 3.26 22.59 0.16
N TYR A 654 4.41 22.04 0.52
CA TYR A 654 5.44 21.58 -0.41
C TYR A 654 5.43 20.05 -0.44
N GLY A 655 5.42 19.48 -1.65
CA GLY A 655 5.50 18.05 -1.89
C GLY A 655 6.65 17.69 -2.81
N GLN A 656 7.38 16.63 -2.48
CA GLN A 656 8.45 16.07 -3.27
C GLN A 656 8.23 14.56 -3.47
N SER A 657 8.19 14.12 -4.73
CA SER A 657 8.03 12.70 -5.07
C SER A 657 9.34 12.06 -5.52
N ASN A 658 9.45 10.76 -5.24
CA ASN A 658 10.53 9.90 -5.73
C ASN A 658 10.26 9.35 -7.15
N LEU A 659 9.06 9.57 -7.72
CA LEU A 659 8.81 9.39 -9.14
C LEU A 659 9.45 10.53 -9.95
N GLY A 660 10.23 10.19 -10.99
CA GLY A 660 11.23 11.12 -11.54
C GLY A 660 10.68 12.40 -12.19
N LEU A 661 9.64 12.29 -13.02
CA LEU A 661 8.98 13.42 -13.68
C LEU A 661 7.90 14.00 -12.76
N SER A 662 7.73 15.33 -12.77
CA SER A 662 6.82 16.06 -11.85
C SER A 662 7.21 16.04 -10.37
N SER A 663 8.46 15.76 -10.03
CA SER A 663 8.92 15.46 -8.65
C SER A 663 8.79 16.56 -7.60
N ASN A 664 8.35 17.77 -7.93
CA ASN A 664 8.19 18.87 -6.96
C ASN A 664 6.93 19.69 -7.24
N ALA A 665 6.10 19.89 -6.21
CA ALA A 665 4.90 20.72 -6.28
C ALA A 665 4.71 21.58 -5.03
N PHE A 666 3.97 22.67 -5.22
CA PHE A 666 3.73 23.72 -4.23
C PHE A 666 2.25 24.13 -4.32
N THR A 667 1.51 23.93 -3.24
CA THR A 667 0.12 24.42 -3.11
C THR A 667 0.05 25.44 -2.00
N LYS A 668 -0.53 26.61 -2.30
CA LYS A 668 -0.96 27.59 -1.30
C LYS A 668 -2.47 27.78 -1.33
N ILE A 669 -3.12 27.67 -0.17
CA ILE A 669 -4.57 27.93 0.00
C ILE A 669 -4.78 29.01 1.06
N GLU A 670 -5.65 29.98 0.79
CA GLU A 670 -6.13 30.99 1.74
C GLU A 670 -7.66 30.98 1.81
N PHE A 671 -8.22 30.83 3.02
CA PHE A 671 -9.67 30.86 3.26
C PHE A 671 -9.99 31.38 4.68
N GLU A 672 -11.27 31.66 4.93
CA GLU A 672 -11.77 32.11 6.24
C GLU A 672 -12.84 31.13 6.74
N VAL A 673 -12.73 30.71 8.00
CA VAL A 673 -13.71 29.80 8.62
C VAL A 673 -14.72 30.62 9.44
N PRO A 674 -16.02 30.62 9.07
CA PRO A 674 -17.06 31.32 9.83
C PRO A 674 -17.41 30.59 11.14
N VAL A 675 -18.19 31.26 12.00
CA VAL A 675 -18.54 30.76 13.36
C VAL A 675 -19.59 29.63 13.35
N ASN A 676 -20.22 29.32 12.22
CA ASN A 676 -21.34 28.37 12.15
C ASN A 676 -20.88 26.93 11.86
N GLY A 677 -21.45 25.97 12.59
CA GLY A 677 -21.13 24.53 12.52
C GLY A 677 -21.66 23.81 11.26
N SER A 678 -21.31 24.32 10.09
CA SER A 678 -21.50 23.64 8.81
C SER A 678 -20.26 22.79 8.48
N TYR A 679 -20.48 21.67 7.79
CA TYR A 679 -19.40 20.90 7.19
C TYR A 679 -18.84 21.64 5.98
N TYR A 680 -17.53 21.74 5.91
CA TYR A 680 -16.78 22.27 4.78
C TYR A 680 -15.63 21.31 4.48
N THR A 681 -15.43 20.97 3.22
CA THR A 681 -14.21 20.38 2.67
C THR A 681 -13.60 21.37 1.69
N TRP A 682 -12.29 21.61 1.77
CA TRP A 682 -11.60 22.62 0.97
C TRP A 682 -10.45 22.06 0.15
N ASP A 683 -10.69 20.96 -0.55
CA ASP A 683 -9.87 20.60 -1.72
C ASP A 683 -10.53 21.14 -3.00
N PRO A 684 -9.97 22.17 -3.68
CA PRO A 684 -10.58 22.78 -4.84
C PRO A 684 -10.02 22.33 -6.21
N ILE A 685 -8.98 21.49 -6.28
CA ILE A 685 -8.50 20.90 -7.56
C ILE A 685 -8.39 19.39 -7.41
N TRP A 686 -9.41 18.66 -7.87
CA TRP A 686 -9.41 17.20 -7.91
C TRP A 686 -8.45 16.63 -8.96
N CYS A 687 -8.32 17.25 -10.13
CA CYS A 687 -7.55 16.66 -11.23
C CYS A 687 -6.97 17.71 -12.16
N ILE A 688 -5.77 17.42 -12.67
CA ILE A 688 -5.22 18.00 -13.88
C ILE A 688 -4.95 16.86 -14.84
N PHE A 689 -5.45 16.96 -16.07
CA PHE A 689 -5.23 15.97 -17.12
C PHE A 689 -4.64 16.66 -18.35
N VAL A 690 -3.51 16.17 -18.85
CA VAL A 690 -2.94 16.62 -20.13
C VAL A 690 -3.21 15.55 -21.18
N ASN A 691 -3.92 15.93 -22.25
CA ASN A 691 -4.23 15.01 -23.34
C ASN A 691 -2.95 14.64 -24.10
N GLY A 692 -2.84 13.39 -24.54
CA GLY A 692 -1.70 12.92 -25.34
C GLY A 692 -0.42 12.56 -24.55
N LEU A 693 -0.45 12.57 -23.21
CA LEU A 693 0.65 12.03 -22.41
C LEU A 693 0.78 10.50 -22.55
N ASP A 694 2.02 10.02 -22.62
CA ASP A 694 2.40 8.61 -22.54
C ASP A 694 2.69 8.15 -21.11
N LEU A 695 3.03 6.86 -20.94
CA LEU A 695 3.30 6.23 -19.64
C LEU A 695 4.56 6.79 -18.94
N ASN A 696 5.45 7.44 -19.70
CA ASN A 696 6.64 8.10 -19.16
C ASN A 696 6.38 9.56 -18.83
N ASN A 697 5.11 10.01 -18.76
CA ASN A 697 4.76 11.41 -18.58
C ASN A 697 5.32 12.32 -19.69
N THR A 698 5.26 11.87 -20.95
CA THR A 698 5.78 12.62 -22.09
C THR A 698 4.75 12.91 -23.18
N HIS A 699 4.90 14.03 -23.89
CA HIS A 699 4.04 14.47 -24.99
C HIS A 699 4.82 14.62 -26.30
N ILE A 700 4.20 14.32 -27.44
CA ILE A 700 4.79 14.42 -28.80
C ILE A 700 4.96 15.85 -29.36
N GLY A 701 4.93 16.87 -28.49
CA GLY A 701 5.06 18.29 -28.84
C GLY A 701 3.88 18.94 -29.57
N GLY A 702 4.08 20.19 -29.98
CA GLY A 702 3.10 20.98 -30.74
C GLY A 702 2.10 21.71 -29.85
N ASN A 703 0.82 21.63 -30.21
CA ASN A 703 -0.28 22.22 -29.46
C ASN A 703 -0.85 21.20 -28.47
N ILE A 704 -0.90 21.55 -27.18
CA ILE A 704 -1.24 20.64 -26.09
C ILE A 704 -2.52 21.12 -25.42
N THR A 705 -3.53 20.24 -25.33
CA THR A 705 -4.78 20.52 -24.61
C THR A 705 -4.80 19.75 -23.30
N GLY A 706 -5.25 20.37 -22.22
CA GLY A 706 -5.53 19.71 -20.96
C GLY A 706 -6.84 20.14 -20.33
N TYR A 707 -7.17 19.54 -19.20
CA TYR A 707 -8.40 19.75 -18.44
C TYR A 707 -8.07 19.86 -16.95
N ILE A 708 -8.88 20.65 -16.24
CA ILE A 708 -8.84 20.82 -14.79
C ILE A 708 -10.23 20.47 -14.27
N ILE A 709 -10.30 19.50 -13.37
CA ILE A 709 -11.53 19.12 -12.66
C ILE A 709 -11.40 19.66 -11.24
N THR A 710 -12.39 20.41 -10.82
CA THR A 710 -12.48 20.94 -9.45
C THR A 710 -13.55 20.19 -8.66
N ASN A 711 -13.51 20.30 -7.34
CA ASN A 711 -14.36 19.51 -6.45
C ASN A 711 -15.84 19.93 -6.54
N MET A 712 -16.70 18.98 -6.87
CA MET A 712 -18.15 19.21 -7.08
C MET A 712 -18.92 19.42 -5.77
N ASN A 713 -18.37 19.01 -4.62
CA ASN A 713 -19.03 19.08 -3.32
C ASN A 713 -18.82 20.44 -2.60
N LEU A 714 -18.11 21.39 -3.22
CA LEU A 714 -17.90 22.72 -2.67
C LEU A 714 -19.20 23.52 -2.61
N GLN A 715 -19.47 24.18 -1.47
CA GLN A 715 -20.62 25.09 -1.31
C GLN A 715 -20.60 26.29 -2.27
N GLN A 716 -19.46 26.58 -2.90
CA GLN A 716 -19.29 27.61 -3.92
C GLN A 716 -18.52 27.02 -5.11
N THR A 717 -19.00 27.24 -6.33
CA THR A 717 -18.30 26.80 -7.55
C THR A 717 -16.95 27.53 -7.68
N PRO A 718 -15.82 26.82 -7.65
CA PRO A 718 -14.50 27.45 -7.74
C PRO A 718 -14.26 27.97 -9.16
N SER A 719 -13.56 29.09 -9.25
CA SER A 719 -13.28 29.78 -10.51
C SER A 719 -11.78 29.80 -10.79
N VAL A 720 -11.36 29.05 -11.82
CA VAL A 720 -9.99 29.10 -12.34
C VAL A 720 -9.78 30.44 -13.05
N THR A 721 -8.88 31.26 -12.53
CA THR A 721 -8.62 32.62 -13.04
C THR A 721 -7.47 32.67 -14.04
N SER A 722 -6.47 31.81 -13.87
CA SER A 722 -5.42 31.61 -14.87
C SER A 722 -4.84 30.21 -14.80
N VAL A 723 -4.38 29.75 -15.97
CA VAL A 723 -3.44 28.64 -16.11
C VAL A 723 -2.20 29.22 -16.78
N GLU A 724 -1.04 29.00 -16.19
CA GLU A 724 0.25 29.42 -16.71
C GLU A 724 1.13 28.20 -16.96
N TYR A 725 2.02 28.28 -17.94
CA TYR A 725 3.01 27.23 -18.22
C TYR A 725 4.41 27.82 -18.39
N SER A 726 5.42 27.03 -18.02
CA SER A 726 6.84 27.35 -18.15
C SER A 726 7.56 26.20 -18.84
N VAL A 727 8.60 26.52 -19.61
CA VAL A 727 9.49 25.55 -20.29
C VAL A 727 10.94 25.64 -19.78
N ASP A 728 11.14 26.35 -18.67
CA ASP A 728 12.42 26.72 -18.06
C ASP A 728 12.35 26.60 -16.53
N ASP A 729 11.71 25.53 -16.05
CA ASP A 729 11.58 25.16 -14.63
C ASP A 729 11.00 26.26 -13.72
N GLY A 730 10.12 27.09 -14.27
CA GLY A 730 9.42 28.16 -13.57
C GLY A 730 10.13 29.51 -13.57
N ALA A 731 11.23 29.68 -14.32
CA ALA A 731 11.92 30.96 -14.45
C ALA A 731 11.11 31.99 -15.25
N THR A 732 10.39 31.57 -16.30
CA THR A 732 9.43 32.41 -17.04
C THR A 732 8.09 31.70 -17.23
N TRP A 733 6.99 32.46 -17.06
CA TRP A 733 5.62 31.94 -17.14
C TRP A 733 4.86 32.57 -18.30
N LYS A 734 4.13 31.74 -19.06
CA LYS A 734 3.28 32.11 -20.18
C LYS A 734 1.83 31.77 -19.86
N LEU A 735 0.90 32.67 -20.17
CA LEU A 735 -0.53 32.42 -19.98
C LEU A 735 -1.04 31.41 -21.02
N ALA A 736 -1.75 30.38 -20.57
CA ALA A 736 -2.49 29.44 -21.41
C ALA A 736 -3.89 30.00 -21.73
N GLN A 737 -4.46 29.60 -22.85
CA GLN A 737 -5.88 29.87 -23.12
C GLN A 737 -6.73 28.91 -22.27
N ILE A 738 -7.80 29.40 -21.64
CA ILE A 738 -8.68 28.60 -20.79
C ILE A 738 -10.15 28.74 -21.20
N ASN A 739 -10.93 27.66 -21.15
CA ASN A 739 -12.37 27.66 -21.42
C ASN A 739 -13.11 26.80 -20.39
N SER A 740 -14.23 27.30 -19.86
CA SER A 740 -15.15 26.48 -19.05
C SER A 740 -15.90 25.51 -19.96
N VAL A 741 -15.97 24.23 -19.56
CA VAL A 741 -16.59 23.14 -20.34
C VAL A 741 -17.90 22.69 -19.70
N ALA A 742 -17.94 22.64 -18.37
CA ALA A 742 -19.12 22.40 -17.55
C ALA A 742 -18.91 23.04 -16.17
N PRO A 743 -19.92 23.09 -15.27
CA PRO A 743 -19.67 23.36 -13.86
C PRO A 743 -18.55 22.45 -13.36
N TYR A 744 -17.58 23.01 -12.64
CA TYR A 744 -16.40 22.32 -12.10
C TYR A 744 -15.40 21.75 -13.13
N ASN A 745 -15.61 21.94 -14.44
CA ASN A 745 -14.71 21.44 -15.49
C ASN A 745 -14.19 22.56 -16.39
N PHE A 746 -12.88 22.70 -16.47
CA PHE A 746 -12.18 23.67 -17.31
C PHE A 746 -11.26 22.94 -18.28
N SER A 747 -11.02 23.53 -19.45
CA SER A 747 -9.99 23.11 -20.40
C SER A 747 -8.94 24.21 -20.54
N PHE A 748 -7.70 23.82 -20.81
CA PHE A 748 -6.59 24.73 -21.10
C PHE A 748 -5.83 24.30 -22.35
N PHE A 749 -5.18 25.27 -23.00
CA PHE A 749 -4.46 25.07 -24.25
C PHE A 749 -3.10 25.76 -24.23
N LEU A 750 -2.05 24.98 -24.50
CA LEU A 750 -0.66 25.41 -24.59
C LEU A 750 -0.24 25.41 -26.06
N SER A 751 0.11 26.58 -26.60
CA SER A 751 0.48 26.74 -28.01
C SER A 751 1.97 26.53 -28.25
N ASN A 752 2.31 25.79 -29.32
CA ASN A 752 3.68 25.63 -29.83
C ASN A 752 4.72 25.28 -28.74
N VAL A 753 4.43 24.26 -27.92
CA VAL A 753 5.37 23.82 -26.88
C VAL A 753 6.56 23.11 -27.56
N PRO A 754 7.81 23.57 -27.34
CA PRO A 754 8.99 23.02 -28.00
C PRO A 754 9.28 21.59 -27.53
N GLY A 755 9.68 20.74 -28.47
CA GLY A 755 10.21 19.42 -28.17
C GLY A 755 11.58 19.51 -27.49
N GLY A 756 11.83 18.60 -26.55
CA GLY A 756 13.03 18.57 -25.73
C GLY A 756 12.91 19.30 -24.38
N SER A 757 11.76 19.91 -24.08
CA SER A 757 11.55 20.73 -22.86
C SER A 757 10.66 20.07 -21.83
N TYR A 758 10.98 20.26 -20.55
CA TYR A 758 10.04 19.99 -19.46
C TYR A 758 9.01 21.12 -19.38
N VAL A 759 7.75 20.79 -19.08
CA VAL A 759 6.67 21.75 -18.91
C VAL A 759 6.24 21.78 -17.45
N SER A 760 6.37 22.95 -16.83
CA SER A 760 5.82 23.25 -15.50
C SER A 760 4.47 23.95 -15.65
N LEU A 761 3.52 23.70 -14.75
CA LEU A 761 2.21 24.35 -14.75
C LEU A 761 1.97 25.14 -13.46
N ARG A 762 1.25 26.26 -13.56
CA ARG A 762 0.64 26.96 -12.42
C ARG A 762 -0.83 27.20 -12.68
N ILE A 763 -1.67 26.97 -11.68
CA ILE A 763 -3.12 27.19 -11.73
C ILE A 763 -3.48 28.11 -10.57
N ASN A 764 -4.30 29.12 -10.82
CA ASN A 764 -4.76 30.06 -9.80
C ASN A 764 -6.29 30.07 -9.73
N LEU A 765 -6.83 30.15 -8.52
CA LEU A 765 -8.26 30.20 -8.23
C LEU A 765 -8.57 31.30 -7.21
N THR A 766 -9.81 31.81 -7.24
CA THR A 766 -10.26 32.90 -6.33
C THR A 766 -11.12 32.44 -5.16
N ASN A 767 -11.94 31.39 -5.33
CA ASN A 767 -12.86 30.87 -4.31
C ASN A 767 -12.67 29.35 -4.14
N PRO A 768 -11.98 28.85 -3.10
CA PRO A 768 -11.09 29.60 -2.21
C PRO A 768 -9.90 30.19 -2.98
N LYS A 769 -9.17 31.12 -2.38
CA LYS A 769 -8.00 31.72 -3.02
C LYS A 769 -6.85 30.71 -2.99
N MET A 770 -6.51 30.13 -4.13
CA MET A 770 -5.47 29.12 -4.26
C MET A 770 -4.45 29.50 -5.34
N SER A 771 -3.19 29.15 -5.11
CA SER A 771 -2.20 28.97 -6.17
C SER A 771 -1.59 27.58 -6.08
N TYR A 772 -1.60 26.86 -7.19
CA TYR A 772 -1.05 25.53 -7.36
C TYR A 772 0.08 25.61 -8.37
N THR A 773 1.29 25.14 -8.06
CA THR A 773 2.44 25.11 -8.98
C THR A 773 3.09 23.73 -8.96
N VAL A 774 3.35 23.17 -10.14
CA VAL A 774 4.05 21.90 -10.31
C VAL A 774 5.21 22.08 -11.28
N LEU A 775 6.43 21.72 -10.85
CA LEU A 775 7.64 21.87 -11.63
C LEU A 775 7.93 20.59 -12.42
N ARG A 776 8.32 20.74 -13.69
CA ARG A 776 8.60 19.61 -14.61
C ARG A 776 7.44 18.61 -14.69
N GLY A 777 6.21 19.14 -14.66
CA GLY A 777 4.96 18.39 -14.61
C GLY A 777 4.78 17.35 -15.71
N PHE A 778 5.36 17.56 -16.89
CA PHE A 778 5.55 16.55 -17.94
C PHE A 778 6.73 16.92 -18.85
N TYR A 779 7.21 16.00 -19.69
CA TYR A 779 8.28 16.27 -20.66
C TYR A 779 7.78 16.24 -22.09
N VAL A 780 8.23 17.16 -22.94
CA VAL A 780 7.89 17.14 -24.36
C VAL A 780 9.02 16.45 -25.11
N LEU A 781 8.70 15.34 -25.77
CA LEU A 781 9.65 14.61 -26.62
C LEU A 781 10.19 15.54 -27.71
N PRO A 782 11.50 15.47 -28.04
CA PRO A 782 12.02 16.09 -29.25
C PRO A 782 11.23 15.61 -30.47
N THR A 783 10.85 16.52 -31.37
CA THR A 783 10.23 16.15 -32.64
C THR A 783 11.27 15.49 -33.53
N ILE A 784 11.42 14.17 -33.41
CA ILE A 784 12.32 13.40 -34.27
C ILE A 784 11.67 13.22 -35.65
N THR A 785 12.41 13.60 -36.68
CA THR A 785 12.02 13.51 -38.10
C THR A 785 13.05 12.67 -38.86
N LEU A 786 12.80 12.39 -40.14
CA LEU A 786 13.77 11.67 -40.98
C LEU A 786 15.12 12.39 -41.11
N ALA A 787 15.16 13.72 -40.92
CA ALA A 787 16.38 14.53 -40.83
C ALA A 787 17.31 14.15 -39.66
N ASN A 788 16.79 13.48 -38.63
CA ASN A 788 17.58 12.98 -37.51
C ASN A 788 18.26 11.64 -37.80
N LEU A 789 18.02 10.99 -38.95
CA LEU A 789 18.62 9.69 -39.22
C LEU A 789 20.15 9.76 -39.37
N PRO A 790 20.91 8.79 -38.83
CA PRO A 790 20.45 7.58 -38.12
C PRO A 790 20.47 7.69 -36.58
N GLU A 791 20.43 8.89 -35.99
CA GLU A 791 20.59 9.11 -34.54
C GLU A 791 19.71 8.19 -33.66
N PRO A 792 18.42 7.95 -33.95
CA PRO A 792 17.60 7.04 -33.14
C PRO A 792 18.11 5.58 -33.17
N PHE A 793 18.80 5.19 -34.24
CA PHE A 793 19.29 3.82 -34.47
C PHE A 793 20.79 3.66 -34.13
N VAL A 794 21.48 4.77 -33.85
CA VAL A 794 22.92 4.86 -33.51
C VAL A 794 23.15 5.85 -32.36
N THR A 795 22.53 5.59 -31.22
CA THR A 795 22.59 6.48 -30.04
C THR A 795 24.01 6.59 -29.48
N ASN A 796 24.53 7.81 -29.31
CA ASN A 796 25.90 8.07 -28.85
C ASN A 796 27.02 7.36 -29.67
N GLY A 797 26.74 6.97 -30.91
CA GLY A 797 27.67 6.20 -31.74
C GLY A 797 27.63 4.69 -31.52
N ILE A 798 26.69 4.15 -30.73
CA ILE A 798 26.49 2.72 -30.51
C ILE A 798 25.25 2.26 -31.28
N VAL A 799 25.37 1.22 -32.11
CA VAL A 799 24.20 0.60 -32.76
C VAL A 799 23.42 -0.24 -31.74
N ASN A 800 22.15 0.12 -31.51
CA ASN A 800 21.21 -0.64 -30.67
C ASN A 800 19.89 -0.86 -31.43
N THR A 801 19.99 -1.60 -32.54
CA THR A 801 18.95 -1.69 -33.57
C THR A 801 18.73 -3.15 -33.99
N MET A 802 17.48 -3.54 -34.16
CA MET A 802 17.04 -4.77 -34.80
C MET A 802 16.64 -4.48 -36.25
N ILE A 803 17.19 -5.25 -37.18
CA ILE A 803 16.83 -5.25 -38.59
C ILE A 803 15.96 -6.47 -38.80
N ILE A 804 14.66 -6.25 -39.03
CA ILE A 804 13.65 -7.32 -39.12
C ILE A 804 13.28 -7.54 -40.59
N VAL A 805 13.47 -8.78 -41.04
CA VAL A 805 13.14 -9.23 -42.40
C VAL A 805 12.09 -10.35 -42.35
N GLY A 806 11.29 -10.48 -43.41
CA GLY A 806 10.29 -11.53 -43.52
C GLY A 806 10.89 -12.93 -43.65
N ALA A 807 10.16 -13.95 -43.18
CA ALA A 807 10.59 -15.34 -43.28
C ALA A 807 10.45 -15.93 -44.70
N SER A 808 11.24 -16.95 -45.00
CA SER A 808 11.14 -17.73 -46.25
C SER A 808 9.91 -18.63 -46.35
N ASN A 809 9.08 -18.71 -45.30
CA ASN A 809 7.88 -19.53 -45.23
C ASN A 809 6.69 -18.61 -44.85
N PRO A 810 5.50 -18.78 -45.46
CA PRO A 810 4.31 -18.01 -45.09
C PRO A 810 3.95 -18.13 -43.60
N ARG A 811 3.52 -17.03 -42.99
CA ARG A 811 3.08 -16.97 -41.58
C ARG A 811 1.94 -15.98 -41.41
N GLY A 812 0.80 -16.48 -40.91
CA GLY A 812 -0.39 -15.68 -40.68
C GLY A 812 -0.86 -14.99 -41.97
N PRO A 813 -1.05 -13.66 -41.98
CA PRO A 813 -1.43 -12.90 -43.18
C PRO A 813 -0.28 -12.66 -44.17
N CYS A 814 0.96 -13.04 -43.85
CA CYS A 814 2.14 -12.80 -44.68
C CYS A 814 2.56 -14.06 -45.46
N ASN A 815 2.94 -13.86 -46.73
CA ASN A 815 3.54 -14.85 -47.61
C ASN A 815 5.04 -15.01 -47.30
N ALA A 816 5.71 -15.91 -48.04
CA ALA A 816 7.16 -16.00 -48.00
C ALA A 816 7.81 -14.73 -48.58
N ALA A 817 8.78 -14.15 -47.89
CA ALA A 817 9.57 -13.04 -48.38
C ALA A 817 10.52 -13.48 -49.50
N HIS A 818 10.68 -12.65 -50.54
CA HIS A 818 11.63 -12.90 -51.60
C HIS A 818 13.02 -12.34 -51.23
N THR A 819 14.06 -12.83 -51.90
CA THR A 819 15.46 -12.43 -51.64
C THR A 819 15.67 -10.91 -51.74
N ILE A 820 14.90 -10.22 -52.58
CA ILE A 820 14.96 -8.76 -52.75
C ILE A 820 14.42 -8.00 -51.53
N ASP A 821 13.37 -8.50 -50.87
CA ASP A 821 12.81 -7.91 -49.65
C ASP A 821 13.80 -8.03 -48.48
N VAL A 822 14.55 -9.13 -48.43
CA VAL A 822 15.61 -9.38 -47.44
C VAL A 822 16.87 -8.54 -47.76
N GLY A 823 17.20 -8.36 -49.04
CA GLY A 823 18.34 -7.56 -49.50
C GLY A 823 18.26 -6.09 -49.09
N ALA A 824 17.05 -5.53 -48.99
CA ALA A 824 16.80 -4.18 -48.50
C ALA A 824 17.46 -3.92 -47.13
N GLY A 825 17.42 -4.90 -46.22
CA GLY A 825 18.02 -4.80 -44.88
C GLY A 825 19.56 -4.70 -44.88
N MET A 826 20.23 -5.13 -45.95
CA MET A 826 21.70 -5.05 -46.07
C MET A 826 22.18 -3.62 -46.28
N TYR A 827 21.42 -2.78 -47.00
CA TYR A 827 21.76 -1.37 -47.22
C TYR A 827 21.76 -0.58 -45.91
N GLU A 828 20.71 -0.71 -45.10
CA GLU A 828 20.63 -0.06 -43.79
C GLU A 828 21.66 -0.63 -42.80
N ALA A 829 21.88 -1.95 -42.77
CA ALA A 829 22.94 -2.55 -41.93
C ALA A 829 24.33 -1.94 -42.22
N PHE A 830 24.66 -1.77 -43.50
CA PHE A 830 25.91 -1.15 -43.95
C PHE A 830 25.98 0.35 -43.60
N ALA A 831 24.89 1.09 -43.83
CA ALA A 831 24.83 2.53 -43.57
C ALA A 831 24.89 2.87 -42.08
N LEU A 832 24.22 2.09 -41.22
CA LEU A 832 24.35 2.17 -39.76
C LEU A 832 25.79 1.89 -39.33
N GLY A 833 26.40 0.82 -39.84
CA GLY A 833 27.80 0.47 -39.57
C GLY A 833 28.76 1.63 -39.86
N LYS A 834 28.63 2.27 -41.03
CA LYS A 834 29.43 3.44 -41.46
C LYS A 834 29.27 4.68 -40.56
N LYS A 835 28.14 4.82 -39.87
CA LYS A 835 27.84 5.96 -38.96
C LYS A 835 28.11 5.65 -37.49
N SER A 836 28.29 4.38 -37.15
CA SER A 836 28.59 3.91 -35.79
C SER A 836 30.08 4.02 -35.44
N LYS A 837 30.35 4.03 -34.13
CA LYS A 837 31.67 3.83 -33.54
C LYS A 837 31.81 2.42 -32.97
N GLN A 838 30.73 1.84 -32.45
CA GLN A 838 30.67 0.52 -31.80
C GLN A 838 29.28 -0.13 -31.97
N GLY A 839 29.19 -1.43 -31.68
CA GLY A 839 27.95 -2.21 -31.79
C GLY A 839 27.71 -2.82 -33.17
N MET A 840 26.67 -3.64 -33.28
CA MET A 840 26.24 -4.30 -34.52
C MET A 840 24.71 -4.44 -34.48
N PRO A 841 23.98 -4.20 -35.59
CA PRO A 841 22.54 -4.43 -35.61
C PRO A 841 22.22 -5.92 -35.52
N SER A 842 21.19 -6.26 -34.75
CA SER A 842 20.66 -7.64 -34.68
C SER A 842 19.77 -7.91 -35.89
N ILE A 843 20.24 -8.73 -36.83
CA ILE A 843 19.42 -9.16 -37.98
C ILE A 843 18.56 -10.34 -37.53
N LEU A 844 17.24 -10.20 -37.63
CA LEU A 844 16.26 -11.16 -37.12
C LEU A 844 15.16 -11.41 -38.16
N MET A 845 14.68 -12.65 -38.21
CA MET A 845 13.48 -13.00 -38.97
C MET A 845 12.23 -12.65 -38.15
N ASP A 846 11.15 -12.25 -38.80
CA ASP A 846 9.89 -11.85 -38.15
C ASP A 846 9.37 -12.85 -37.10
N TRP A 847 9.44 -14.16 -37.37
CA TRP A 847 9.04 -15.23 -36.43
C TRP A 847 9.87 -15.31 -35.14
N GLN A 848 11.05 -14.69 -35.09
CA GLN A 848 11.90 -14.63 -33.90
C GLN A 848 11.53 -13.46 -32.98
N VAL A 849 10.65 -12.56 -33.45
CA VAL A 849 10.29 -11.28 -32.83
C VAL A 849 8.78 -11.02 -32.80
N ALA A 850 7.98 -11.84 -33.49
CA ALA A 850 6.52 -11.90 -33.37
C ALA A 850 5.96 -13.30 -33.64
N ASN A 851 4.75 -13.54 -33.14
CA ASN A 851 3.93 -14.71 -33.44
C ASN A 851 2.50 -14.27 -33.85
N TYR A 852 1.74 -15.15 -34.51
CA TYR A 852 0.36 -14.86 -34.94
C TYR A 852 -0.59 -15.98 -34.50
N ASP A 853 -1.70 -15.61 -33.85
CA ASP A 853 -2.66 -16.56 -33.25
C ASP A 853 -3.88 -16.91 -34.13
N GLY A 854 -3.95 -16.34 -35.34
CA GLY A 854 -5.13 -16.41 -36.22
C GLY A 854 -5.98 -15.13 -36.22
N SER A 855 -5.70 -14.19 -35.31
CA SER A 855 -6.41 -12.92 -35.19
C SER A 855 -5.47 -11.74 -34.88
N ASN A 856 -4.48 -11.92 -34.02
CA ASN A 856 -3.58 -10.90 -33.51
C ASN A 856 -2.11 -11.27 -33.70
N VAL A 857 -1.26 -10.25 -33.85
CA VAL A 857 0.20 -10.40 -33.78
C VAL A 857 0.67 -10.15 -32.36
N THR A 858 1.22 -11.19 -31.72
CA THR A 858 1.89 -11.09 -30.41
C THR A 858 3.35 -10.72 -30.61
N LYS A 859 3.76 -9.55 -30.10
CA LYS A 859 5.13 -9.03 -30.17
C LYS A 859 6.01 -9.72 -29.11
N ILE A 860 7.16 -10.28 -29.52
CA ILE A 860 8.18 -10.89 -28.65
C ILE A 860 9.54 -10.22 -28.87
N PHE A 861 9.53 -8.89 -28.91
CA PHE A 861 10.69 -8.05 -29.25
C PHE A 861 11.85 -8.18 -28.27
N LYS A 862 13.07 -8.20 -28.81
CA LYS A 862 14.31 -8.03 -28.05
C LYS A 862 14.59 -6.55 -27.80
N GLN A 863 15.70 -6.24 -27.13
CA GLN A 863 16.16 -4.87 -26.90
C GLN A 863 16.57 -4.20 -28.23
N GLY A 864 16.31 -2.90 -28.36
CA GLY A 864 16.71 -2.07 -29.50
C GLY A 864 15.55 -1.49 -30.32
N ASN A 865 15.86 -0.46 -31.10
CA ASN A 865 14.94 0.15 -32.05
C ASN A 865 14.79 -0.73 -33.31
N ILE A 866 13.71 -0.56 -34.07
CA ILE A 866 13.35 -1.45 -35.18
C ILE A 866 13.55 -0.77 -36.53
N ILE A 867 14.19 -1.46 -37.46
CA ILE A 867 14.05 -1.17 -38.90
C ILE A 867 13.41 -2.41 -39.54
N THR A 868 12.31 -2.22 -40.27
CA THR A 868 11.54 -3.31 -40.88
C THR A 868 11.21 -3.01 -42.34
N PHE A 869 11.16 -4.07 -43.15
CA PHE A 869 11.10 -4.00 -44.61
C PHE A 869 9.92 -4.79 -45.19
N GLY A 870 9.50 -4.40 -46.39
CA GLY A 870 8.51 -5.09 -47.20
C GLY A 870 7.06 -4.76 -46.81
N GLY A 871 6.14 -4.80 -47.78
CA GLY A 871 4.74 -4.42 -47.58
C GLY A 871 3.89 -5.42 -46.77
N LEU A 872 2.57 -5.20 -46.74
CA LEU A 872 1.60 -5.97 -45.94
C LEU A 872 1.76 -7.50 -45.99
N GLY A 873 2.12 -8.04 -47.16
CA GLY A 873 2.23 -9.49 -47.37
C GLY A 873 3.59 -10.09 -47.05
N VAL A 874 4.58 -9.33 -46.54
CA VAL A 874 5.99 -9.78 -46.48
C VAL A 874 6.48 -10.08 -45.06
N ASN A 875 6.02 -9.35 -44.05
CA ASN A 875 6.60 -9.37 -42.71
C ASN A 875 5.53 -9.06 -41.65
N LEU A 876 5.40 -9.94 -40.64
CA LEU A 876 4.38 -9.79 -39.59
C LEU A 876 4.46 -8.45 -38.82
N ILE A 877 5.65 -7.87 -38.69
CA ILE A 877 5.86 -6.58 -38.01
C ILE A 877 5.33 -5.43 -38.88
N THR A 878 5.63 -5.46 -40.17
CA THR A 878 5.13 -4.44 -41.11
C THR A 878 3.60 -4.53 -41.26
N TRP A 879 3.05 -5.74 -41.29
CA TRP A 879 1.59 -5.98 -41.27
C TRP A 879 0.94 -5.40 -39.98
N TYR A 880 1.54 -5.65 -38.82
CA TYR A 880 1.05 -5.14 -37.54
C TYR A 880 0.96 -3.61 -37.54
N TYR A 881 2.05 -2.90 -37.90
CA TYR A 881 2.06 -1.43 -37.85
C TYR A 881 1.16 -0.78 -38.90
N HIS A 882 0.98 -1.37 -40.09
CA HIS A 882 0.02 -0.85 -41.07
C HIS A 882 -1.45 -1.06 -40.65
N SER A 883 -1.70 -2.02 -39.76
CA SER A 883 -3.03 -2.31 -39.20
C SER A 883 -3.29 -1.60 -37.86
N LEU A 884 -2.29 -0.89 -37.32
CA LEU A 884 -2.31 -0.38 -35.95
C LEU A 884 -3.17 0.90 -35.82
N THR A 885 -4.32 0.79 -35.17
CA THR A 885 -5.20 1.95 -34.91
C THR A 885 -5.32 2.27 -33.42
N TYR A 886 -5.42 3.55 -33.11
CA TYR A 886 -5.77 4.07 -31.79
C TYR A 886 -7.14 4.75 -31.85
N ARG A 887 -8.10 4.24 -31.07
CA ARG A 887 -9.51 4.68 -31.10
C ARG A 887 -10.14 4.70 -32.51
N GLY A 888 -9.72 3.77 -33.38
CA GLY A 888 -10.17 3.67 -34.77
C GLY A 888 -9.44 4.58 -35.77
N VAL A 889 -8.45 5.36 -35.34
CA VAL A 889 -7.62 6.21 -36.19
C VAL A 889 -6.25 5.56 -36.41
N GLN A 890 -5.75 5.56 -37.65
CA GLN A 890 -4.41 5.05 -38.00
C GLN A 890 -3.30 5.80 -37.24
N VAL A 891 -2.27 5.09 -36.76
CA VAL A 891 -1.15 5.70 -36.02
C VAL A 891 0.06 6.08 -36.89
N LEU A 892 0.21 5.47 -38.06
CA LEU A 892 1.28 5.81 -38.99
C LEU A 892 0.91 7.00 -39.88
N ALA A 893 1.88 7.89 -40.13
CA ALA A 893 1.73 9.06 -41.01
C ALA A 893 1.54 8.68 -42.50
N ALA A 894 2.07 7.52 -42.91
CA ALA A 894 1.69 6.82 -44.12
C ALA A 894 1.58 5.32 -43.86
N TYR A 895 0.67 4.63 -44.54
CA TYR A 895 0.47 3.19 -44.37
C TYR A 895 0.05 2.52 -45.68
N MET A 896 0.24 1.21 -45.76
CA MET A 896 -0.26 0.41 -46.88
C MET A 896 -1.62 -0.20 -46.57
N ALA A 897 -2.50 -0.24 -47.57
CA ALA A 897 -3.79 -0.91 -47.52
C ALA A 897 -4.16 -1.46 -48.89
N SER A 898 -5.26 -2.21 -48.97
CA SER A 898 -5.82 -2.74 -50.21
C SER A 898 -7.32 -2.45 -50.31
N ASP A 899 -7.79 -2.24 -51.53
CA ASP A 899 -9.21 -2.16 -51.87
C ASP A 899 -9.47 -2.89 -53.21
N ALA A 900 -10.64 -2.71 -53.80
CA ALA A 900 -11.02 -3.39 -55.05
C ALA A 900 -10.12 -3.02 -56.25
N GLN A 901 -9.33 -1.94 -56.15
CA GLN A 901 -8.36 -1.50 -57.14
C GLN A 901 -6.92 -1.97 -56.82
N GLY A 902 -6.76 -2.87 -55.83
CA GLY A 902 -5.48 -3.43 -55.42
C GLY A 902 -4.82 -2.66 -54.27
N MET A 903 -3.52 -2.91 -54.11
CA MET A 903 -2.69 -2.28 -53.07
C MET A 903 -2.50 -0.77 -53.31
N TYR A 904 -2.35 -0.02 -52.23
CA TYR A 904 -1.96 1.40 -52.24
C TYR A 904 -1.17 1.79 -50.99
N ILE A 905 -0.40 2.87 -51.12
CA ILE A 905 0.11 3.66 -49.99
C ILE A 905 -0.86 4.83 -49.75
N TYR A 906 -1.22 5.09 -48.50
CA TYR A 906 -2.11 6.17 -48.08
C TYR A 906 -1.36 7.22 -47.27
N SER A 907 -1.54 8.50 -47.60
CA SER A 907 -1.08 9.62 -46.78
C SER A 907 -2.17 10.08 -45.82
N THR A 908 -1.87 10.16 -44.52
CA THR A 908 -2.81 10.71 -43.54
C THR A 908 -2.89 12.23 -43.56
N ALA A 909 -1.93 12.94 -44.19
CA ALA A 909 -1.95 14.40 -44.29
C ALA A 909 -2.81 14.90 -45.46
N THR A 910 -2.80 14.23 -46.60
CA THR A 910 -3.54 14.66 -47.81
C THR A 910 -4.73 13.76 -48.15
N GLY A 911 -4.82 12.55 -47.59
CA GLY A 911 -5.82 11.55 -47.96
C GLY A 911 -5.55 10.85 -49.31
N SER A 912 -4.39 11.10 -49.91
CA SER A 912 -4.00 10.57 -51.22
C SER A 912 -3.74 9.06 -51.20
N LYS A 913 -4.09 8.38 -52.30
CA LYS A 913 -3.79 6.95 -52.54
C LYS A 913 -2.81 6.81 -53.70
N TYR A 914 -1.61 6.31 -53.43
CA TYR A 914 -0.55 6.06 -54.41
C TYR A 914 -0.55 4.59 -54.83
N ARG A 915 -0.47 4.32 -56.14
CA ARG A 915 -0.63 2.98 -56.73
C ARG A 915 0.34 2.73 -57.86
N MET A 916 0.73 1.47 -57.99
CA MET A 916 1.57 0.98 -59.07
C MET A 916 0.83 1.05 -60.42
N VAL A 917 1.56 1.30 -61.50
CA VAL A 917 1.07 1.33 -62.89
C VAL A 917 1.95 0.41 -63.74
N ASN A 918 1.33 -0.61 -64.35
CA ASN A 918 1.97 -1.79 -64.96
C ASN A 918 2.75 -2.65 -63.95
N ASP A 919 3.06 -3.89 -64.33
CA ASP A 919 3.89 -4.81 -63.52
C ASP A 919 5.26 -5.02 -64.18
N TYR A 920 6.30 -5.25 -63.38
CA TYR A 920 7.65 -5.62 -63.87
C TYR A 920 7.62 -6.93 -64.67
N GLY A 921 8.57 -7.06 -65.59
CA GLY A 921 8.70 -8.21 -66.50
C GLY A 921 7.74 -8.20 -67.69
N GLN A 922 6.91 -7.16 -67.85
CA GLN A 922 5.98 -7.03 -68.99
C GLN A 922 6.56 -6.27 -70.20
N GLY A 923 7.78 -5.73 -70.13
CA GLY A 923 8.38 -4.93 -71.22
C GLY A 923 7.63 -3.62 -71.48
N LYS A 924 7.18 -2.95 -70.41
CA LYS A 924 6.44 -1.69 -70.42
C LYS A 924 6.97 -0.79 -69.30
N PRO A 925 6.90 0.55 -69.45
CA PRO A 925 7.23 1.47 -68.36
C PRO A 925 6.40 1.18 -67.12
N VAL A 926 7.07 0.98 -65.98
CA VAL A 926 6.46 0.76 -64.67
C VAL A 926 6.60 2.04 -63.84
N THR A 927 5.51 2.47 -63.21
CA THR A 927 5.57 3.45 -62.12
C THR A 927 5.18 2.76 -60.82
N ASP A 928 6.08 2.80 -59.85
CA ASP A 928 5.96 2.14 -58.56
C ASP A 928 6.12 3.18 -57.43
N TYR A 929 5.66 2.85 -56.22
CA TYR A 929 5.71 3.75 -55.07
C TYR A 929 6.23 3.03 -53.84
N ALA A 930 7.02 3.74 -53.05
CA ALA A 930 7.47 3.31 -51.74
C ALA A 930 7.26 4.41 -50.71
N MET A 931 7.16 4.01 -49.44
CA MET A 931 7.14 4.93 -48.32
C MET A 931 8.23 4.57 -47.31
N ILE A 932 8.73 5.61 -46.66
CA ILE A 932 9.65 5.52 -45.53
C ILE A 932 8.97 6.26 -44.38
N VAL A 933 8.75 5.57 -43.27
CA VAL A 933 7.98 6.08 -42.12
C VAL A 933 8.80 5.91 -40.86
N LEU A 934 9.12 7.01 -40.18
CA LEU A 934 9.69 6.99 -38.84
C LEU A 934 8.56 7.18 -37.83
N HIS A 935 8.27 6.10 -37.10
CA HIS A 935 7.29 6.06 -36.03
C HIS A 935 8.00 5.84 -34.69
N TYR A 936 7.44 6.40 -33.61
CA TYR A 936 7.85 6.08 -32.24
C TYR A 936 6.69 5.31 -31.59
N ASP A 937 6.92 4.03 -31.31
CA ASP A 937 5.92 3.17 -30.67
C ASP A 937 5.95 3.44 -29.15
N ASN A 938 5.02 4.28 -28.68
CA ASN A 938 4.81 4.57 -27.26
C ASN A 938 4.53 3.31 -26.43
N MET A 939 3.91 2.27 -27.00
CA MET A 939 3.66 1.02 -26.29
C MET A 939 4.94 0.26 -26.01
N ASP A 940 5.93 0.30 -26.91
CA ASP A 940 7.16 -0.47 -26.79
C ASP A 940 8.42 0.39 -26.48
N ASN A 941 8.22 1.69 -26.26
CA ASN A 941 9.24 2.72 -25.97
C ASN A 941 10.45 2.61 -26.92
N ARG A 942 10.17 2.68 -28.23
CA ARG A 942 11.19 2.51 -29.27
C ARG A 942 10.83 3.19 -30.59
N TYR A 943 11.86 3.56 -31.34
CA TYR A 943 11.72 4.02 -32.72
C TYR A 943 11.58 2.82 -33.67
N VAL A 944 10.73 3.00 -34.68
CA VAL A 944 10.39 2.03 -35.71
C VAL A 944 10.50 2.75 -37.06
N LEU A 945 11.45 2.34 -37.88
CA LEU A 945 11.60 2.79 -39.25
C LEU A 945 11.03 1.72 -40.18
N LEU A 946 9.94 2.05 -40.88
CA LEU A 946 9.30 1.17 -41.85
C LEU A 946 9.68 1.62 -43.25
N ILE A 947 10.18 0.69 -44.06
CA ILE A 947 10.57 0.92 -45.45
C ILE A 947 9.80 -0.09 -46.32
N ALA A 948 8.79 0.38 -47.05
CA ALA A 948 7.89 -0.51 -47.78
C ALA A 948 7.50 0.07 -49.14
N GLY A 949 7.80 -0.71 -50.19
CA GLY A 949 7.32 -0.52 -51.55
C GLY A 949 6.03 -1.29 -51.83
N LEU A 950 5.30 -0.90 -52.87
CA LEU A 950 4.22 -1.73 -53.43
C LEU A 950 4.78 -3.00 -54.10
N SER A 951 6.08 -3.04 -54.40
CA SER A 951 6.82 -4.23 -54.83
C SER A 951 8.11 -4.44 -54.02
N GLY A 952 8.75 -5.60 -54.20
CA GLY A 952 10.08 -5.86 -53.65
C GLY A 952 11.18 -4.98 -54.28
N TYR A 953 11.05 -4.60 -55.55
CA TYR A 953 11.98 -3.70 -56.24
C TYR A 953 11.96 -2.30 -55.61
N SER A 954 10.77 -1.72 -55.44
CA SER A 954 10.62 -0.40 -54.80
C SER A 954 10.95 -0.42 -53.31
N THR A 955 10.74 -1.55 -52.61
CA THR A 955 11.23 -1.74 -51.23
C THR A 955 12.77 -1.69 -51.16
N SER A 956 13.46 -2.42 -52.04
CA SER A 956 14.93 -2.49 -52.06
C SER A 956 15.56 -1.14 -52.45
N GLU A 957 15.05 -0.49 -53.49
CA GLU A 957 15.57 0.81 -53.93
C GLU A 957 15.24 1.94 -52.94
N ALA A 958 14.12 1.88 -52.21
CA ALA A 958 13.84 2.83 -51.13
C ALA A 958 14.83 2.71 -49.96
N ALA A 959 15.19 1.48 -49.55
CA ALA A 959 16.22 1.25 -48.54
C ALA A 959 17.60 1.74 -49.02
N LYS A 960 17.99 1.41 -50.25
CA LYS A 960 19.24 1.89 -50.87
C LYS A 960 19.30 3.41 -50.95
N TRP A 961 18.20 4.07 -51.31
CA TRP A 961 18.08 5.54 -51.34
C TRP A 961 18.23 6.14 -49.93
N LEU A 962 17.51 5.59 -48.94
CA LEU A 962 17.54 6.04 -47.56
C LEU A 962 18.91 5.86 -46.89
N SER A 963 19.66 4.83 -47.28
CA SER A 963 21.01 4.52 -46.76
C SER A 963 22.04 5.65 -46.92
N SER A 964 21.73 6.65 -47.78
CA SER A 964 22.50 7.89 -47.92
C SER A 964 22.25 8.92 -46.81
N TYR A 965 21.19 8.73 -46.01
CA TYR A 965 20.61 9.64 -45.02
C TYR A 965 20.28 11.03 -45.58
N PRO A 966 19.31 11.12 -46.51
CA PRO A 966 18.82 12.39 -47.03
C PRO A 966 18.16 13.22 -45.91
N ASN A 967 18.42 14.53 -45.92
CA ASN A 967 17.89 15.46 -44.92
C ASN A 967 16.41 15.79 -45.21
N ILE A 968 15.47 15.18 -44.48
CA ILE A 968 14.03 15.27 -44.73
C ILE A 968 13.29 15.64 -43.44
N SER A 969 12.73 16.85 -43.37
CA SER A 969 12.11 17.38 -42.15
C SER A 969 10.72 16.80 -41.77
N GLY A 970 10.32 15.67 -42.36
CA GLY A 970 9.03 15.01 -42.10
C GLY A 970 9.18 13.69 -41.32
N ARG A 971 8.06 13.18 -40.79
CA ARG A 971 7.97 11.85 -40.15
C ARG A 971 7.80 10.72 -41.16
N ALA A 972 7.25 11.02 -42.34
CA ALA A 972 7.23 10.09 -43.47
C ALA A 972 7.52 10.79 -44.79
N VAL A 973 7.96 10.01 -45.78
CA VAL A 973 8.14 10.44 -47.16
C VAL A 973 7.60 9.36 -48.10
N ILE A 974 6.93 9.80 -49.16
CA ILE A 974 6.46 8.93 -50.25
C ILE A 974 7.32 9.20 -51.48
N LEU A 975 7.90 8.12 -52.00
CA LEU A 975 8.75 8.09 -53.18
C LEU A 975 7.96 7.52 -54.35
N LYS A 976 8.08 8.16 -55.51
CA LYS A 976 7.69 7.61 -56.80
C LYS A 976 8.95 7.09 -57.50
N MET A 977 8.84 5.92 -58.09
CA MET A 977 9.91 5.26 -58.83
C MET A 977 9.45 4.98 -60.25
N THR A 978 10.33 5.19 -61.22
CA THR A 978 10.05 4.90 -62.64
C THR A 978 11.15 4.01 -63.20
N ASP A 979 10.72 2.94 -63.87
CA ASP A 979 11.52 2.00 -64.67
C ASP A 979 10.92 2.06 -66.08
N ASN A 980 11.68 2.53 -67.08
CA ASN A 980 11.13 2.80 -68.42
C ASN A 980 10.97 1.53 -69.26
N GLU A 981 11.79 0.51 -69.01
CA GLU A 981 11.83 -0.75 -69.74
C GLU A 981 10.95 -1.83 -69.09
N GLY A 982 10.67 -1.71 -67.80
CA GLY A 982 9.95 -2.67 -66.96
C GLY A 982 10.79 -3.89 -66.61
N ASP A 983 12.12 -3.78 -66.52
CA ASP A 983 13.04 -4.90 -66.29
C ASP A 983 13.37 -5.14 -64.80
N GLY A 984 12.93 -4.24 -63.91
CA GLY A 984 13.20 -4.27 -62.47
C GLY A 984 14.35 -3.37 -62.02
N ILE A 985 14.95 -2.59 -62.93
CA ILE A 985 15.98 -1.60 -62.63
C ILE A 985 15.31 -0.20 -62.60
N ILE A 986 15.37 0.47 -61.45
CA ILE A 986 14.76 1.81 -61.29
C ILE A 986 15.68 2.88 -61.88
N ASP A 987 15.20 3.62 -62.88
CA ASP A 987 15.91 4.74 -63.51
C ASP A 987 15.88 6.02 -62.66
N SER A 988 14.76 6.28 -61.99
CA SER A 988 14.53 7.55 -61.30
C SER A 988 13.67 7.39 -60.04
N ILE A 989 14.03 8.18 -59.02
CA ILE A 989 13.34 8.26 -57.73
C ILE A 989 13.01 9.74 -57.46
N GLU A 990 11.73 10.03 -57.23
CA GLU A 990 11.19 11.38 -56.98
C GLU A 990 10.45 11.39 -55.63
N ILE A 991 10.69 12.41 -54.80
CA ILE A 991 9.87 12.65 -53.60
C ILE A 991 8.56 13.29 -54.06
N VAL A 992 7.43 12.59 -53.87
CA VAL A 992 6.10 13.10 -54.23
C VAL A 992 5.30 13.64 -53.04
N GLU A 993 5.64 13.26 -51.81
CA GLU A 993 5.05 13.83 -50.59
C GLU A 993 6.02 13.72 -49.40
N ILE A 994 6.10 14.76 -48.58
CA ILE A 994 6.74 14.75 -47.25
C ILE A 994 5.64 15.03 -46.23
N ILE A 995 5.52 14.17 -45.24
CA ILE A 995 4.43 14.19 -44.25
C ILE A 995 5.03 14.63 -42.89
N PRO A 996 4.49 15.68 -42.23
CA PRO A 996 5.06 16.30 -41.03
C PRO A 996 4.89 15.49 -39.72
#